data_AF-A0A7S0KLF4-F1
#
_entry.id   AF-A0A7S0KLF4-F1
#
_cell.length_a   1.000
_cell.length_b   1.000
_cell.length_c   1.000
_cell.angle_alpha   90.00
_cell.angle_beta   90.00
_cell.angle_gamma   90.00
#
_symmetry.space_group_name_H-M   'P 1'
#
loop_
_entity.id
_entity.type
_entity.pdbx_description
1 polymer ?
#
loop_
_entity_poly.entity_id
_entity_poly.type
_entity_poly.pdbx_seq_one_letter_code
_entity_poly.pdbx_strand_id
1 'polypeptide(L)'
;MPSASRATERRVAVIGGGISGLAAAYLLTNDAKVAKVDDDDKPKTKVTLFEAEPRLGGHALTAHSPSAGGNVDLGFQVFNLTTYPHLVGLFGALGVESESSDMSFALSTTNVEWGSLGLRGVFAQKKNMFSAKFLNMIREIMRFGREAPSVLEDARAEEFEGTSLGEYLSRMGYSAFFKENYVVPMCAAIWSCSDNDALAFPVRTLVRFWVNHHLLNIVERPAWRVVRGRSKEYVDAVERELEDVRTGAFVHAVTRGANGNKVIVQFAVTDAHGKKRIESEAFDDVVFACHSDQALRMLGASATEEETAALGAIKYQDNVVYLHTDETLMPHSRDAWASWNCIKGDRLGNISADKAAERSVCVTYWVNLLQNLKPGTKDVFVTLNPPRAPREGTIEHTVTLAHPLFNKDAIAAQAEIKKLQGGQRVWFCGAWCGYGFHEDGIKSAVDCVDAMLGKSSVPWIPRACDPHLNASTKCVLPLFTRACTGWLPPNARLKMILPDGTERVMSGKDADENSKTSTLTVFNQRLFLQTILRADIGLGECYMNGDFDADLYAFLDTICKGHPAANNADENTRCKPKMSADPIGVIGAVVNWIGAKMEMAAHKALSNTKEGSRKNIEYHYDAGNDFYKLFLDDTMLYSSAIHGDIHDANISVNVLDQFKTFEEQEAHLEASQYAKIDAMIARADIKAGDSVLEIGCGWGACAIRMARTKQCKVTGLTLSHEQHAEATARVAAAGLSHLIDIQICDYRDVRGTFDKVMSIEMLEAVGHEHLPSFFATVHRVLKPGGKAAIQVITMPDGRYESYCNSESDFIRAYIFPGGHLPSVGAMTNASPRGLELTSYDDIGLHYAVTLRLWRDRMMARAGRILGMGYSRKFLRMFEFYFAYCEAAFANKLIYDLQMTWTKTSDDTTQRYIEKAARTPDIVSVAVVGAIIAAYARDRQTSEMTELLTTTGMFVGATVGAYLGSAVIFAAIISTISLPMMRGKKVSKVKLEEASTATGTLRERCLALSEPFANAMIAAALGVLAVKFAWTTQDFTAAKTLDIVLPAYSVGKTSAKALLHTYGACTTSRAMLASARRDQAAALGYAWSLGALALALHFDIFVVACACTVMRECHTAAKEFRAFTRTASGFPHYETAAYKVSRVFAALAAYAFVLIPALYATFATAHAAYTGDFTLASPQGALIVGYATSALAKSAYALVVQAQDAQAERAIRERILHVATSADI
;
A
#
# COMPACT_ATOMS: atom_id res chain seq x y z
N MET A 1 48.42 -28.81 1.12
CA MET A 1 47.37 -27.78 0.94
C MET A 1 47.71 -26.99 -0.30
N PRO A 2 46.84 -26.89 -1.31
CA PRO A 2 47.06 -25.93 -2.40
C PRO A 2 46.87 -24.52 -1.86
N SER A 3 47.74 -23.59 -2.24
CA SER A 3 47.66 -22.18 -1.85
C SER A 3 46.34 -21.57 -2.33
N ALA A 4 45.58 -20.95 -1.43
CA ALA A 4 44.45 -20.11 -1.79
C ALA A 4 44.91 -19.06 -2.81
N SER A 5 44.42 -19.16 -4.05
CA SER A 5 44.62 -18.12 -5.06
C SER A 5 43.81 -16.91 -4.61
N ARG A 6 44.48 -15.84 -4.18
CA ARG A 6 43.87 -14.51 -4.02
C ARG A 6 43.03 -14.20 -5.26
N ALA A 7 41.75 -13.88 -5.08
CA ALA A 7 40.87 -13.50 -6.17
C ALA A 7 41.48 -12.31 -6.94
N THR A 8 41.77 -12.50 -8.22
CA THR A 8 42.33 -11.46 -9.09
C THR A 8 41.27 -10.41 -9.41
N GLU A 9 41.61 -9.13 -9.26
CA GLU A 9 40.74 -7.99 -9.60
C GLU A 9 40.34 -8.01 -11.08
N ARG A 10 39.03 -7.92 -11.37
CA ARG A 10 38.46 -7.80 -12.72
C ARG A 10 38.41 -6.32 -13.10
N ARG A 11 38.97 -5.96 -14.26
CA ARG A 11 39.02 -4.57 -14.73
C ARG A 11 38.11 -4.38 -15.94
N VAL A 12 37.17 -3.44 -15.87
CA VAL A 12 36.25 -3.14 -16.98
C VAL A 12 36.45 -1.71 -17.45
N ALA A 13 36.68 -1.52 -18.75
CA ALA A 13 36.66 -0.19 -19.36
C ALA A 13 35.27 0.10 -19.93
N VAL A 14 34.71 1.26 -19.63
CA VAL A 14 33.50 1.78 -20.27
C VAL A 14 33.91 2.95 -21.15
N ILE A 15 33.59 2.90 -22.44
CA ILE A 15 34.01 3.89 -23.43
C ILE A 15 32.80 4.70 -23.90
N GLY A 16 32.77 5.98 -23.55
CA GLY A 16 31.68 6.92 -23.79
C GLY A 16 30.93 7.24 -22.50
N GLY A 17 30.93 8.51 -22.10
CA GLY A 17 30.30 9.06 -20.89
C GLY A 17 28.92 9.66 -21.13
N GLY A 18 28.19 9.20 -22.15
CA GLY A 18 26.75 9.48 -22.32
C GLY A 18 25.89 8.65 -21.35
N ILE A 19 24.55 8.79 -21.44
CA ILE A 19 23.62 8.08 -20.54
C ILE A 19 23.86 6.57 -20.45
N SER A 20 24.16 5.90 -21.56
CA SER A 20 24.46 4.47 -21.57
C SER A 20 25.72 4.11 -20.80
N GLY A 21 26.78 4.90 -20.94
CA GLY A 21 28.05 4.62 -20.27
C GLY A 21 28.04 5.04 -18.81
N LEU A 22 27.39 6.16 -18.49
CA LEU A 22 27.11 6.57 -17.11
C LEU A 22 26.32 5.47 -16.38
N ALA A 23 25.25 4.97 -16.99
CA ALA A 23 24.47 3.88 -16.43
C ALA A 23 25.29 2.59 -16.28
N ALA A 24 26.02 2.16 -17.31
CA ALA A 24 26.83 0.94 -17.26
C ALA A 24 27.92 1.03 -16.17
N ALA A 25 28.63 2.16 -16.11
CA ALA A 25 29.67 2.40 -15.12
C ALA A 25 29.10 2.45 -13.70
N TYR A 26 27.96 3.11 -13.51
CA TYR A 26 27.25 3.17 -12.23
C TYR A 26 26.83 1.78 -11.76
N LEU A 27 26.17 0.99 -12.62
CA LEU A 27 25.67 -0.34 -12.26
C LEU A 27 26.80 -1.30 -11.88
N LEU A 28 27.91 -1.28 -12.63
CA LEU A 28 29.09 -2.09 -12.32
C LEU A 28 29.77 -1.67 -11.02
N THR A 29 29.88 -0.36 -10.79
CA THR A 29 30.46 0.18 -9.57
C THR A 29 29.59 -0.14 -8.36
N ASN A 30 28.27 -0.01 -8.50
CA ASN A 30 27.32 -0.32 -7.43
C ASN A 30 27.35 -1.82 -7.07
N ASP A 31 27.39 -2.73 -8.06
CA ASP A 31 27.55 -4.16 -7.80
C ASP A 31 28.88 -4.47 -7.07
N ALA A 32 29.97 -3.79 -7.45
CA ALA A 32 31.26 -3.93 -6.79
C ALA A 32 31.26 -3.40 -5.34
N LYS A 33 30.56 -2.29 -5.06
CA LYS A 33 30.38 -1.76 -3.70
C LYS A 33 29.64 -2.74 -2.81
N VAL A 34 28.54 -3.31 -3.31
CA VAL A 34 27.77 -4.34 -2.59
C VAL A 34 28.63 -5.58 -2.32
N ALA A 35 29.42 -6.03 -3.30
CA ALA A 35 30.32 -7.18 -3.10
C ALA A 35 31.39 -6.94 -2.01
N LYS A 36 31.91 -5.73 -1.84
CA LYS A 36 32.88 -5.38 -0.77
C LYS A 36 32.30 -5.59 0.64
N VAL A 37 31.00 -5.40 0.81
CA VAL A 37 30.33 -5.55 2.13
C VAL A 37 30.05 -7.03 2.44
N ASP A 38 29.87 -7.86 1.41
CA ASP A 38 29.29 -9.19 1.54
C ASP A 38 30.29 -10.36 1.55
N ASP A 39 31.48 -10.22 0.94
CA ASP A 39 32.47 -11.31 0.81
C ASP A 39 33.88 -10.82 0.38
N ASP A 40 34.89 -10.97 1.25
CA ASP A 40 36.29 -10.60 0.96
C ASP A 40 36.94 -11.47 -0.15
N ASP A 41 36.36 -12.65 -0.44
CA ASP A 41 36.90 -13.61 -1.42
C ASP A 41 36.37 -13.41 -2.86
N LYS A 42 35.42 -12.50 -3.09
CA LYS A 42 34.95 -12.19 -4.45
C LYS A 42 35.94 -11.27 -5.21
N PRO A 43 36.22 -11.55 -6.50
CA PRO A 43 37.08 -10.69 -7.30
C PRO A 43 36.46 -9.29 -7.42
N LYS A 44 37.21 -8.27 -6.98
CA LYS A 44 36.80 -6.87 -7.05
C LYS A 44 36.69 -6.45 -8.51
N THR A 45 35.58 -5.81 -8.89
CA THR A 45 35.43 -5.19 -10.22
C THR A 45 35.85 -3.72 -10.12
N LYS A 46 36.90 -3.34 -10.86
CA LYS A 46 37.34 -1.95 -11.01
C LYS A 46 36.88 -1.42 -12.35
N VAL A 47 36.13 -0.32 -12.32
CA VAL A 47 35.54 0.31 -13.51
C VAL A 47 36.32 1.58 -13.84
N THR A 48 36.72 1.73 -15.11
CA THR A 48 37.30 2.97 -15.63
C THR A 48 36.39 3.50 -16.73
N LEU A 49 35.86 4.71 -16.57
CA LEU A 49 35.03 5.40 -17.57
C LEU A 49 35.90 6.35 -18.40
N PHE A 50 35.97 6.13 -19.71
CA PHE A 50 36.66 6.98 -20.67
C PHE A 50 35.65 7.87 -21.41
N GLU A 51 35.89 9.18 -21.40
CA GLU A 51 35.11 10.16 -22.15
C GLU A 51 36.04 11.04 -22.99
N ALA A 52 35.69 11.20 -24.27
CA ALA A 52 36.47 11.95 -25.25
C ALA A 52 36.41 13.47 -25.00
N GLU A 53 35.25 13.99 -24.59
CA GLU A 53 35.05 15.38 -24.23
C GLU A 53 35.59 15.69 -22.82
N PRO A 54 35.91 16.95 -22.51
CA PRO A 54 36.30 17.36 -21.14
C PRO A 54 35.12 17.34 -20.14
N ARG A 55 33.96 16.79 -20.54
CA ARG A 55 32.73 16.73 -19.74
C ARG A 55 32.04 15.38 -19.95
N LEU A 56 31.28 14.94 -18.95
CA LEU A 56 30.36 13.82 -19.08
C LEU A 56 28.98 14.28 -19.62
N GLY A 57 28.15 13.31 -19.98
CA GLY A 57 26.73 13.49 -20.32
C GLY A 57 26.39 13.26 -21.79
N GLY A 58 27.32 13.46 -22.72
CA GLY A 58 27.05 13.35 -24.16
C GLY A 58 25.89 14.28 -24.56
N HIS A 59 24.77 13.71 -25.05
CA HIS A 59 23.53 14.44 -25.35
C HIS A 59 22.78 14.97 -24.13
N ALA A 60 23.06 14.50 -22.90
CA ALA A 60 22.67 15.21 -21.69
C ALA A 60 23.60 16.42 -21.50
N LEU A 61 23.24 17.51 -22.17
CA LEU A 61 24.06 18.70 -22.32
C LEU A 61 23.33 19.90 -21.72
N THR A 62 23.88 20.41 -20.63
CA THR A 62 23.45 21.66 -20.00
C THR A 62 24.44 22.77 -20.33
N ALA A 63 23.94 23.93 -20.76
CA ALA A 63 24.72 25.14 -21.02
C ALA A 63 24.23 26.30 -20.15
N HIS A 64 25.14 27.22 -19.81
CA HIS A 64 24.76 28.46 -19.13
C HIS A 64 24.23 29.48 -20.16
N SER A 65 23.04 30.01 -19.92
CA SER A 65 22.40 31.05 -20.74
C SER A 65 22.34 32.37 -19.97
N PRO A 66 23.07 33.41 -20.41
CA PRO A 66 22.95 34.75 -19.85
C PRO A 66 21.52 35.30 -19.92
N SER A 67 20.79 35.06 -21.01
CA SER A 67 19.40 35.52 -21.16
C SER A 67 18.41 34.76 -20.25
N ALA A 68 18.69 33.48 -19.94
CA ALA A 68 17.89 32.73 -18.97
C ALA A 68 18.24 33.06 -17.51
N GLY A 69 19.40 33.69 -17.26
CA GLY A 69 19.94 33.90 -15.92
C GLY A 69 20.33 32.59 -15.22
N GLY A 70 20.68 31.55 -15.97
CA GLY A 70 20.91 30.21 -15.42
C GLY A 70 21.18 29.14 -16.47
N ASN A 71 21.11 27.88 -16.03
CA ASN A 71 21.39 26.71 -16.86
C ASN A 71 20.16 26.28 -17.67
N VAL A 72 20.39 25.87 -18.92
CA VAL A 72 19.39 25.31 -19.85
C VAL A 72 19.92 24.03 -20.49
N ASP A 73 19.04 23.06 -20.70
CA ASP A 73 19.37 21.84 -21.44
C ASP A 73 19.24 22.05 -22.95
N LEU A 74 20.19 21.52 -23.73
CA LEU A 74 20.24 21.67 -25.19
C LEU A 74 19.97 20.36 -25.96
N GLY A 75 20.21 19.21 -25.34
CA GLY A 75 20.01 17.88 -25.93
C GLY A 75 18.84 17.15 -25.26
N PHE A 76 19.14 16.25 -24.32
CA PHE A 76 18.14 15.66 -23.45
C PHE A 76 17.53 16.73 -22.53
N GLN A 77 16.24 17.02 -22.73
CA GLN A 77 15.54 18.07 -22.00
C GLN A 77 14.45 17.53 -21.07
N VAL A 78 13.80 16.42 -21.41
CA VAL A 78 12.46 16.05 -20.90
C VAL A 78 12.26 14.53 -20.81
N PHE A 79 11.40 14.09 -19.89
CA PHE A 79 10.99 12.70 -19.71
C PHE A 79 9.58 12.59 -19.09
N ASN A 80 9.05 11.38 -18.91
CA ASN A 80 7.79 11.13 -18.19
C ASN A 80 7.83 9.78 -17.45
N LEU A 81 6.89 9.53 -16.53
CA LEU A 81 6.88 8.31 -15.70
C LEU A 81 6.41 7.04 -16.42
N THR A 82 5.78 7.19 -17.59
CA THR A 82 5.21 6.06 -18.34
C THR A 82 6.28 5.41 -19.23
N THR A 83 7.08 6.21 -19.93
CA THR A 83 8.02 5.73 -20.95
C THR A 83 9.48 5.71 -20.49
N TYR A 84 9.79 6.18 -19.29
CA TYR A 84 11.18 6.24 -18.77
C TYR A 84 11.36 5.50 -17.42
N PRO A 85 10.94 4.22 -17.30
CA PRO A 85 10.97 3.51 -16.01
C PRO A 85 12.38 3.31 -15.44
N HIS A 86 13.40 3.09 -16.26
CA HIS A 86 14.78 2.96 -15.78
C HIS A 86 15.38 4.31 -15.41
N LEU A 87 15.17 5.36 -16.21
CA LEU A 87 15.68 6.69 -15.90
C LEU A 87 15.08 7.23 -14.59
N VAL A 88 13.78 7.04 -14.38
CA VAL A 88 13.10 7.38 -13.12
C VAL A 88 13.68 6.57 -11.96
N GLY A 89 13.96 5.29 -12.17
CA GLY A 89 14.62 4.44 -11.19
C GLY A 89 16.03 4.92 -10.81
N LEU A 90 16.82 5.35 -11.81
CA LEU A 90 18.16 5.91 -11.61
C LEU A 90 18.08 7.23 -10.82
N PHE A 91 17.15 8.13 -11.16
CA PHE A 91 16.95 9.36 -10.40
C PHE A 91 16.57 9.08 -8.95
N GLY A 92 15.70 8.10 -8.71
CA GLY A 92 15.35 7.65 -7.37
C GLY A 92 16.56 7.13 -6.59
N ALA A 93 17.43 6.34 -7.23
CA ALA A 93 18.65 5.81 -6.61
C ALA A 93 19.70 6.89 -6.29
N LEU A 94 19.75 7.96 -7.10
CA LEU A 94 20.70 9.07 -6.94
C LEU A 94 20.15 10.25 -6.13
N GLY A 95 18.88 10.22 -5.72
CA GLY A 95 18.21 11.35 -5.06
C GLY A 95 18.01 12.58 -5.96
N VAL A 96 17.91 12.39 -7.28
CA VAL A 96 17.74 13.49 -8.25
C VAL A 96 16.26 13.83 -8.40
N GLU A 97 15.92 15.10 -8.20
CA GLU A 97 14.54 15.58 -8.31
C GLU A 97 14.13 15.99 -9.72
N SER A 98 12.81 16.03 -9.94
CA SER A 98 12.21 16.54 -11.17
C SER A 98 11.04 17.48 -10.92
N GLU A 99 10.65 18.22 -11.95
CA GLU A 99 9.51 19.14 -11.96
C GLU A 99 8.65 18.96 -13.21
N SER A 100 7.36 19.28 -13.11
CA SER A 100 6.41 19.22 -14.24
C SER A 100 6.87 20.11 -15.39
N SER A 101 6.59 19.72 -16.63
CA SER A 101 7.00 20.41 -17.86
C SER A 101 5.88 20.33 -18.91
N ASP A 102 5.83 21.32 -19.79
CA ASP A 102 4.97 21.32 -20.97
C ASP A 102 5.66 20.65 -22.17
N MET A 103 4.88 20.00 -23.04
CA MET A 103 5.37 19.38 -24.28
C MET A 103 4.50 19.71 -25.48
N SER A 104 3.91 20.90 -25.50
CA SER A 104 3.06 21.34 -26.60
C SER A 104 3.85 21.43 -27.91
N PHE A 105 3.21 21.02 -29.00
CA PHE A 105 3.79 21.04 -30.35
C PHE A 105 3.13 22.12 -31.21
N ALA A 106 3.91 22.76 -32.08
CA ALA A 106 3.39 23.65 -33.10
C ALA A 106 3.98 23.39 -34.48
N LEU A 107 3.21 23.76 -35.49
CA LEU A 107 3.65 23.82 -36.87
C LEU A 107 3.49 25.24 -37.40
N SER A 108 4.53 25.72 -38.07
CA SER A 108 4.49 26.93 -38.87
C SER A 108 4.99 26.67 -40.30
N THR A 109 4.09 26.85 -41.26
CA THR A 109 4.39 26.81 -42.70
C THR A 109 4.00 28.14 -43.36
N THR A 110 4.21 28.26 -44.68
CA THR A 110 3.81 29.42 -45.48
C THR A 110 2.35 29.82 -45.29
N ASN A 111 1.45 28.84 -45.28
CA ASN A 111 0.01 29.09 -45.36
C ASN A 111 -0.77 28.72 -44.10
N VAL A 112 -0.16 27.90 -43.23
CA VAL A 112 -0.82 27.25 -42.09
C VAL A 112 0.06 27.39 -40.84
N GLU A 113 -0.53 27.93 -39.76
CA GLU A 113 0.06 27.90 -38.42
C GLU A 113 -0.97 27.39 -37.42
N TRP A 114 -0.54 26.47 -36.55
CA TRP A 114 -1.33 25.98 -35.43
C TRP A 114 -0.39 25.45 -34.32
N GLY A 115 -0.85 25.53 -33.08
CA GLY A 115 -0.18 24.97 -31.90
C GLY A 115 -1.12 24.08 -31.09
N SER A 116 -0.59 23.17 -30.30
CA SER A 116 -1.38 22.28 -29.45
C SER A 116 -1.66 22.87 -28.06
N LEU A 117 -1.15 24.07 -27.76
CA LEU A 117 -1.33 24.74 -26.48
C LEU A 117 -2.72 25.42 -26.40
N GLY A 118 -3.71 24.64 -25.96
CA GLY A 118 -5.09 25.09 -25.81
C GLY A 118 -5.78 25.48 -27.13
N LEU A 119 -7.04 25.89 -27.04
CA LEU A 119 -7.85 26.24 -28.23
C LEU A 119 -7.34 27.47 -28.98
N ARG A 120 -6.71 28.41 -28.27
CA ARG A 120 -6.07 29.59 -28.88
C ARG A 120 -4.89 29.18 -29.76
N GLY A 121 -4.11 28.18 -29.37
CA GLY A 121 -3.05 27.62 -30.20
C GLY A 121 -3.59 26.90 -31.43
N VAL A 122 -4.61 26.05 -31.27
CA VAL A 122 -5.18 25.27 -32.39
C VAL A 122 -5.73 26.20 -33.48
N PHE A 123 -6.36 27.30 -33.08
CA PHE A 123 -6.90 28.32 -33.99
C PHE A 123 -6.08 29.62 -33.97
N ALA A 124 -4.76 29.52 -33.79
CA ALA A 124 -3.86 30.68 -33.80
C ALA A 124 -4.03 31.52 -35.07
N GLN A 125 -4.33 30.87 -36.19
CA GLN A 125 -4.91 31.51 -37.37
C GLN A 125 -6.44 31.38 -37.35
N LYS A 126 -7.16 32.46 -37.03
CA LYS A 126 -8.63 32.47 -36.93
C LYS A 126 -9.35 31.93 -38.18
N LYS A 127 -8.78 32.13 -39.37
CA LYS A 127 -9.32 31.57 -40.64
C LYS A 127 -9.46 30.05 -40.63
N ASN A 128 -8.63 29.35 -39.84
CA ASN A 128 -8.62 27.89 -39.75
C ASN A 128 -9.90 27.34 -39.09
N MET A 129 -10.60 28.13 -38.28
CA MET A 129 -11.92 27.77 -37.71
C MET A 129 -12.97 27.50 -38.79
N PHE A 130 -12.82 28.11 -39.97
CA PHE A 130 -13.77 27.99 -41.09
C PHE A 130 -13.16 27.25 -42.29
N SER A 131 -11.92 26.78 -42.20
CA SER A 131 -11.24 26.07 -43.28
C SER A 131 -11.66 24.60 -43.29
N ALA A 132 -12.41 24.20 -44.32
CA ALA A 132 -12.83 22.80 -44.49
C ALA A 132 -11.64 21.82 -44.51
N LYS A 133 -10.52 22.20 -45.14
CA LYS A 133 -9.29 21.40 -45.17
C LYS A 133 -8.67 21.23 -43.77
N PHE A 134 -8.63 22.29 -42.98
CA PHE A 134 -8.06 22.27 -41.62
C PHE A 134 -8.95 21.48 -40.65
N LEU A 135 -10.27 21.68 -40.69
CA LEU A 135 -11.20 20.90 -39.88
C LEU A 135 -11.20 19.42 -40.28
N ASN A 136 -11.00 19.10 -41.57
CA ASN A 136 -10.80 17.73 -42.02
C ASN A 136 -9.51 17.13 -41.44
N MET A 137 -8.41 17.87 -41.42
CA MET A 137 -7.16 17.45 -40.77
C MET A 137 -7.38 17.09 -39.31
N ILE A 138 -8.12 17.91 -38.54
CA ILE A 138 -8.44 17.58 -37.13
C ILE A 138 -9.22 16.26 -37.03
N ARG A 139 -10.18 16.02 -37.93
CA ARG A 139 -10.90 14.73 -38.01
C ARG A 139 -9.96 13.58 -38.37
N GLU A 140 -9.03 13.81 -39.30
CA GLU A 140 -8.03 12.81 -39.71
C GLU A 140 -7.02 12.51 -38.60
N ILE A 141 -6.65 13.47 -37.75
CA ILE A 141 -5.85 13.23 -36.55
C ILE A 141 -6.58 12.27 -35.61
N MET A 142 -7.87 12.52 -35.34
CA MET A 142 -8.70 11.62 -34.52
C MET A 142 -8.91 10.25 -35.16
N ARG A 143 -8.99 10.19 -36.50
CA ARG A 143 -9.10 8.94 -37.26
C ARG A 143 -7.80 8.15 -37.19
N PHE A 144 -6.66 8.78 -37.43
CA PHE A 144 -5.33 8.17 -37.37
C PHE A 144 -5.03 7.61 -35.98
N GLY A 145 -5.34 8.37 -34.92
CA GLY A 145 -5.20 7.90 -33.53
C GLY A 145 -5.99 6.62 -33.23
N ARG A 146 -7.12 6.41 -33.90
CA ARG A 146 -8.00 5.24 -33.73
C ARG A 146 -7.63 4.07 -34.63
N GLU A 147 -7.28 4.34 -35.88
CA GLU A 147 -7.05 3.30 -36.90
C GLU A 147 -5.61 2.80 -36.91
N ALA A 148 -4.62 3.68 -36.70
CA ALA A 148 -3.21 3.32 -36.79
C ALA A 148 -2.80 2.18 -35.84
N PRO A 149 -3.24 2.10 -34.57
CA PRO A 149 -2.88 1.00 -33.68
C PRO A 149 -3.20 -0.40 -34.24
N SER A 150 -4.20 -0.52 -35.12
CA SER A 150 -4.56 -1.81 -35.74
C SER A 150 -3.45 -2.41 -36.61
N VAL A 151 -2.48 -1.60 -37.06
CA VAL A 151 -1.31 -2.13 -37.78
C VAL A 151 -0.41 -2.98 -36.88
N LEU A 152 -0.58 -2.95 -35.55
CA LEU A 152 0.18 -3.75 -34.59
C LEU A 152 -0.48 -5.08 -34.25
N GLU A 153 -1.74 -5.29 -34.63
CA GLU A 153 -2.47 -6.54 -34.40
C GLU A 153 -1.82 -7.70 -35.14
N ASP A 154 -1.73 -8.87 -34.50
CA ASP A 154 -1.06 -10.05 -35.07
C ASP A 154 -1.71 -10.51 -36.37
N ALA A 155 -3.05 -10.44 -36.44
CA ALA A 155 -3.82 -10.79 -37.64
C ALA A 155 -3.49 -9.92 -38.87
N ARG A 156 -2.88 -8.75 -38.66
CA ARG A 156 -2.51 -7.78 -39.69
C ARG A 156 -1.00 -7.58 -39.78
N ALA A 157 -0.21 -8.39 -39.07
CA ALA A 157 1.22 -8.21 -38.98
C ALA A 157 1.90 -8.37 -40.34
N GLU A 158 1.56 -9.43 -41.08
CA GLU A 158 2.06 -9.68 -42.43
C GLU A 158 1.59 -8.60 -43.42
N GLU A 159 0.36 -8.07 -43.25
CA GLU A 159 -0.22 -7.06 -44.15
C GLU A 159 0.61 -5.76 -44.21
N PHE A 160 1.22 -5.39 -43.09
CA PHE A 160 1.99 -4.14 -42.94
C PHE A 160 3.47 -4.36 -42.69
N GLU A 161 3.95 -5.59 -42.81
CA GLU A 161 5.37 -5.89 -42.71
C GLU A 161 6.11 -5.23 -43.88
N GLY A 162 7.14 -4.44 -43.57
CA GLY A 162 7.90 -3.68 -44.57
C GLY A 162 7.17 -2.51 -45.23
N THR A 163 5.92 -2.20 -44.85
CA THR A 163 5.19 -1.02 -45.38
C THR A 163 5.74 0.27 -44.78
N SER A 164 5.98 1.28 -45.62
CA SER A 164 6.40 2.62 -45.20
C SER A 164 5.22 3.48 -44.73
N LEU A 165 5.48 4.54 -43.96
CA LEU A 165 4.47 5.51 -43.57
C LEU A 165 3.77 6.13 -44.79
N GLY A 166 4.52 6.46 -45.84
CA GLY A 166 3.99 7.04 -47.07
C GLY A 166 2.98 6.13 -47.79
N GLU A 167 3.32 4.84 -47.93
CA GLU A 167 2.43 3.84 -48.54
C GLU A 167 1.18 3.61 -47.68
N TYR A 168 1.35 3.52 -46.36
CA TYR A 168 0.22 3.38 -45.44
C TYR A 168 -0.77 4.54 -45.56
N LEU A 169 -0.28 5.79 -45.54
CA LEU A 169 -1.14 6.98 -45.63
C LEU A 169 -1.93 7.03 -46.94
N SER A 170 -1.28 6.68 -48.05
CA SER A 170 -1.93 6.58 -49.36
C SER A 170 -2.98 5.46 -49.41
N ARG A 171 -2.62 4.26 -48.92
CA ARG A 171 -3.49 3.07 -48.89
C ARG A 171 -4.74 3.30 -48.06
N MET A 172 -4.62 4.01 -46.94
CA MET A 172 -5.73 4.30 -46.02
C MET A 172 -6.53 5.56 -46.38
N GLY A 173 -6.16 6.24 -47.47
CA GLY A 173 -6.90 7.39 -48.01
C GLY A 173 -6.83 8.64 -47.13
N TYR A 174 -5.67 8.94 -46.53
CA TYR A 174 -5.45 10.19 -45.81
C TYR A 174 -5.15 11.34 -46.78
N SER A 175 -5.65 12.55 -46.45
CA SER A 175 -5.46 13.72 -47.29
C SER A 175 -3.99 14.21 -47.32
N ALA A 176 -3.58 14.79 -48.44
CA ALA A 176 -2.27 15.44 -48.56
C ALA A 176 -2.08 16.55 -47.51
N PHE A 177 -3.16 17.27 -47.19
CA PHE A 177 -3.12 18.34 -46.19
C PHE A 177 -2.78 17.81 -44.78
N PHE A 178 -3.37 16.68 -44.37
CA PHE A 178 -3.01 15.99 -43.12
C PHE A 178 -1.58 15.45 -43.13
N LYS A 179 -1.19 14.83 -44.26
CA LYS A 179 0.17 14.31 -44.48
C LYS A 179 1.22 15.40 -44.22
N GLU A 180 1.09 16.52 -44.91
CA GLU A 180 2.07 17.62 -44.94
C GLU A 180 2.04 18.52 -43.70
N ASN A 181 0.88 18.66 -43.04
CA ASN A 181 0.69 19.65 -41.95
C ASN A 181 0.47 19.03 -40.57
N TYR A 182 0.61 17.70 -40.42
CA TYR A 182 0.54 17.04 -39.12
C TYR A 182 1.51 15.85 -39.01
N VAL A 183 1.24 14.74 -39.71
CA VAL A 183 1.92 13.46 -39.43
C VAL A 183 3.39 13.45 -39.85
N VAL A 184 3.72 13.99 -41.03
CA VAL A 184 5.12 14.09 -41.49
C VAL A 184 5.91 15.08 -40.64
N PRO A 185 5.46 16.33 -40.40
CA PRO A 185 6.17 17.25 -39.51
C PRO A 185 6.41 16.70 -38.11
N MET A 186 5.42 16.00 -37.53
CA MET A 186 5.56 15.41 -36.20
C MET A 186 6.58 14.27 -36.19
N CYS A 187 6.53 13.36 -37.18
CA CYS A 187 7.52 12.30 -37.33
C CYS A 187 8.93 12.85 -37.53
N ALA A 188 9.09 13.80 -38.46
CA ALA A 188 10.37 14.41 -38.76
C ALA A 188 10.96 15.11 -37.53
N ALA A 189 10.14 15.83 -36.75
CA ALA A 189 10.58 16.55 -35.56
C ALA A 189 11.05 15.63 -34.42
N ILE A 190 10.51 14.41 -34.32
CA ILE A 190 10.92 13.43 -33.29
C ILE A 190 12.33 12.89 -33.56
N TRP A 191 12.66 12.57 -34.82
CA TRP A 191 13.95 11.98 -35.20
C TRP A 191 14.91 12.96 -35.90
N SER A 192 14.57 14.26 -35.95
CA SER A 192 15.35 15.30 -36.63
C SER A 192 15.72 14.96 -38.09
N CYS A 193 14.85 14.23 -38.79
CA CYS A 193 15.11 13.73 -40.15
C CYS A 193 14.40 14.58 -41.23
N SER A 194 14.60 14.21 -42.50
CA SER A 194 13.93 14.84 -43.63
C SER A 194 12.50 14.33 -43.83
N ASP A 195 11.70 15.02 -44.65
CA ASP A 195 10.34 14.57 -44.97
C ASP A 195 10.35 13.22 -45.72
N ASN A 196 11.34 13.01 -46.57
CA ASN A 196 11.53 11.76 -47.30
C ASN A 196 11.84 10.60 -46.33
N ASP A 197 12.72 10.83 -45.35
CA ASP A 197 13.05 9.83 -44.33
C ASP A 197 11.83 9.50 -43.46
N ALA A 198 11.06 10.52 -43.05
CA ALA A 198 9.83 10.33 -42.29
C ALA A 198 8.80 9.49 -43.07
N LEU A 199 8.69 9.70 -44.38
CA LEU A 199 7.78 8.92 -45.24
C LEU A 199 8.27 7.50 -45.50
N ALA A 200 9.59 7.29 -45.56
CA ALA A 200 10.20 5.97 -45.72
C ALA A 200 10.19 5.14 -44.42
N PHE A 201 9.86 5.75 -43.28
CA PHE A 201 9.90 5.09 -41.98
C PHE A 201 8.93 3.89 -41.93
N PRO A 202 9.35 2.72 -41.40
CA PRO A 202 8.46 1.55 -41.28
C PRO A 202 7.25 1.84 -40.38
N VAL A 203 6.04 1.69 -40.92
CA VAL A 203 4.81 2.15 -40.23
C VAL A 203 4.56 1.40 -38.92
N ARG A 204 4.82 0.08 -38.86
CA ARG A 204 4.65 -0.70 -37.63
C ARG A 204 5.57 -0.21 -36.52
N THR A 205 6.81 0.12 -36.85
CA THR A 205 7.78 0.66 -35.90
C THR A 205 7.35 2.04 -35.40
N LEU A 206 6.94 2.92 -36.31
CA LEU A 206 6.45 4.25 -35.98
C LEU A 206 5.22 4.19 -35.06
N VAL A 207 4.20 3.41 -35.43
CA VAL A 207 2.96 3.29 -34.66
C VAL A 207 3.24 2.66 -33.29
N ARG A 208 4.10 1.63 -33.20
CA ARG A 208 4.52 1.07 -31.92
C ARG A 208 5.15 2.13 -31.02
N PHE A 209 6.04 2.95 -31.59
CA PHE A 209 6.62 4.08 -30.87
C PHE A 209 5.54 5.05 -30.37
N TRP A 210 4.62 5.47 -31.25
CA TRP A 210 3.57 6.45 -30.90
C TRP A 210 2.55 5.91 -29.89
N VAL A 211 2.22 4.62 -29.94
CA VAL A 211 1.37 3.95 -28.94
C VAL A 211 2.09 3.93 -27.59
N ASN A 212 3.34 3.46 -27.56
CA ASN A 212 4.12 3.40 -26.32
C ASN A 212 4.35 4.78 -25.70
N HIS A 213 4.43 5.83 -26.52
CA HIS A 213 4.62 7.22 -26.08
C HIS A 213 3.32 8.02 -25.94
N HIS A 214 2.16 7.38 -26.09
CA HIS A 214 0.84 8.02 -25.98
C HIS A 214 0.65 9.25 -26.89
N LEU A 215 1.36 9.30 -28.03
CA LEU A 215 1.29 10.41 -28.99
C LEU A 215 0.01 10.38 -29.83
N LEU A 216 -0.62 9.20 -29.95
CA LEU A 216 -1.93 9.02 -30.61
C LEU A 216 -3.11 9.46 -29.74
N ASN A 217 -2.92 9.59 -28.43
CA ASN A 217 -3.96 10.01 -27.49
C ASN A 217 -4.13 11.53 -27.57
N ILE A 218 -5.37 12.01 -27.67
CA ILE A 218 -5.69 13.46 -27.67
C ILE A 218 -6.14 13.91 -26.28
N VAL A 219 -6.70 12.99 -25.50
CA VAL A 219 -7.20 13.20 -24.15
C VAL A 219 -6.38 12.29 -23.21
N GLU A 220 -6.01 12.79 -22.03
CA GLU A 220 -5.21 12.07 -21.02
C GLU A 220 -3.85 11.58 -21.54
N ARG A 221 -2.94 12.54 -21.77
CA ARG A 221 -1.53 12.28 -22.09
C ARG A 221 -0.70 12.20 -20.81
N PRO A 222 0.41 11.44 -20.80
CA PRO A 222 1.40 11.51 -19.74
C PRO A 222 1.87 12.96 -19.54
N ALA A 223 1.94 13.41 -18.30
CA ALA A 223 2.55 14.68 -17.98
C ALA A 223 4.07 14.56 -18.13
N TRP A 224 4.65 15.53 -18.83
CA TRP A 224 6.08 15.62 -19.05
C TRP A 224 6.77 16.28 -17.86
N ARG A 225 8.05 15.99 -17.71
CA ARG A 225 8.89 16.43 -16.60
C ARG A 225 10.28 16.79 -17.09
N VAL A 226 10.95 17.67 -16.36
CA VAL A 226 12.37 18.00 -16.52
C VAL A 226 13.12 17.74 -15.23
N VAL A 227 14.44 17.54 -15.31
CA VAL A 227 15.30 17.43 -14.14
C VAL A 227 15.37 18.80 -13.45
N ARG A 228 15.12 18.85 -12.15
CA ARG A 228 15.29 20.08 -11.37
C ARG A 228 16.78 20.40 -11.35
N GLY A 229 17.16 21.60 -11.80
CA GLY A 229 18.58 21.98 -11.95
C GLY A 229 19.22 21.55 -13.28
N ARG A 230 18.44 20.95 -14.20
CA ARG A 230 18.85 20.49 -15.54
C ARG A 230 19.63 19.17 -15.54
N SER A 231 19.85 18.62 -16.74
CA SER A 231 20.39 17.27 -16.93
C SER A 231 21.78 17.06 -16.29
N LYS A 232 22.59 18.13 -16.13
CA LYS A 232 23.86 18.07 -15.42
C LYS A 232 23.76 17.51 -14.00
N GLU A 233 22.65 17.72 -13.28
CA GLU A 233 22.51 17.28 -11.89
C GLU A 233 22.64 15.77 -11.72
N TYR A 234 22.01 14.97 -12.61
CA TYR A 234 22.13 13.51 -12.52
C TYR A 234 23.47 13.02 -13.07
N VAL A 235 24.06 13.72 -14.04
CA VAL A 235 25.40 13.40 -14.57
C VAL A 235 26.44 13.55 -13.45
N ASP A 236 26.41 14.67 -12.74
CA ASP A 236 27.29 14.93 -11.60
C ASP A 236 27.01 13.96 -10.45
N ALA A 237 25.75 13.55 -10.24
CA ALA A 237 25.40 12.53 -9.25
C ALA A 237 25.99 11.16 -9.59
N VAL A 238 25.96 10.73 -10.85
CA VAL A 238 26.63 9.49 -11.27
C VAL A 238 28.14 9.62 -11.11
N GLU A 239 28.74 10.74 -11.54
CA GLU A 239 30.19 10.95 -11.45
C GLU A 239 30.71 10.79 -10.01
N ARG A 240 29.99 11.34 -9.02
CA ARG A 240 30.33 11.20 -7.59
C ARG A 240 30.38 9.75 -7.10
N GLU A 241 29.68 8.84 -7.78
CA GLU A 241 29.63 7.43 -7.41
C GLU A 241 30.78 6.60 -7.99
N LEU A 242 31.50 7.13 -8.99
CA LEU A 242 32.55 6.43 -9.74
C LEU A 242 33.96 6.72 -9.18
N GLU A 243 34.84 5.70 -9.20
CA GLU A 243 36.21 5.81 -8.66
C GLU A 243 37.25 6.31 -9.69
N ASP A 244 37.11 5.96 -10.98
CA ASP A 244 38.06 6.30 -12.06
C ASP A 244 37.30 6.81 -13.31
N VAL A 245 37.25 8.14 -13.44
CA VAL A 245 36.64 8.84 -14.57
C VAL A 245 37.73 9.64 -15.30
N ARG A 246 37.86 9.42 -16.60
CA ARG A 246 38.88 10.04 -17.44
C ARG A 246 38.22 10.84 -18.56
N THR A 247 38.01 12.13 -18.34
CA THR A 247 37.52 13.07 -19.36
C THR A 247 38.67 13.59 -20.22
N GLY A 248 38.36 14.01 -21.45
CA GLY A 248 39.37 14.38 -22.45
C GLY A 248 40.25 13.22 -22.93
N ALA A 249 39.90 11.98 -22.55
CA ALA A 249 40.67 10.77 -22.82
C ALA A 249 40.11 10.06 -24.06
N PHE A 250 40.45 10.58 -25.24
CA PHE A 250 39.98 10.01 -26.50
C PHE A 250 40.58 8.63 -26.75
N VAL A 251 39.74 7.60 -26.80
CA VAL A 251 40.15 6.23 -27.15
C VAL A 251 40.32 6.11 -28.66
N HIS A 252 41.53 5.78 -29.10
CA HIS A 252 41.88 5.65 -30.51
C HIS A 252 41.69 4.22 -31.05
N ALA A 253 42.00 3.22 -30.23
CA ALA A 253 41.97 1.83 -30.64
C ALA A 253 41.66 0.91 -29.45
N VAL A 254 40.93 -0.16 -29.74
CA VAL A 254 40.64 -1.24 -28.82
C VAL A 254 41.02 -2.54 -29.52
N THR A 255 42.06 -3.19 -29.03
CA THR A 255 42.61 -4.41 -29.65
C THR A 255 42.45 -5.60 -28.73
N ARG A 256 42.04 -6.74 -29.29
CA ARG A 256 41.92 -7.99 -28.52
C ARG A 256 43.32 -8.54 -28.27
N GLY A 257 43.66 -8.87 -27.03
CA GLY A 257 44.98 -9.37 -26.67
C GLY A 257 45.28 -10.72 -27.33
N ALA A 258 46.54 -10.98 -27.64
CA ALA A 258 46.99 -12.18 -28.39
C ALA A 258 46.55 -13.53 -27.78
N ASN A 259 46.30 -13.56 -26.46
CA ASN A 259 45.88 -14.76 -25.73
C ASN A 259 44.35 -14.82 -25.50
N GLY A 260 43.57 -13.87 -26.02
CA GLY A 260 42.11 -13.76 -25.86
C GLY A 260 41.61 -13.40 -24.44
N ASN A 261 42.53 -13.28 -23.47
CA ASN A 261 42.18 -13.11 -22.05
C ASN A 261 42.00 -11.65 -21.61
N LYS A 262 42.47 -10.68 -22.40
CA LYS A 262 42.42 -9.25 -22.08
C LYS A 262 42.15 -8.45 -23.35
N VAL A 263 41.65 -7.24 -23.18
CA VAL A 263 41.46 -6.24 -24.24
C VAL A 263 42.35 -5.04 -23.93
N ILE A 264 43.07 -4.52 -24.92
CA ILE A 264 43.98 -3.38 -24.78
C ILE A 264 43.28 -2.14 -25.32
N VAL A 265 43.10 -1.14 -24.46
CA VAL A 265 42.52 0.16 -24.78
C VAL A 265 43.65 1.17 -24.94
N GLN A 266 43.74 1.82 -26.10
CA GLN A 266 44.71 2.88 -26.39
C GLN A 266 44.02 4.24 -26.41
N PHE A 267 44.46 5.16 -25.56
CA PHE A 267 43.79 6.44 -25.37
C PHE A 267 44.78 7.60 -25.28
N ALA A 268 44.33 8.79 -25.68
CA ALA A 268 45.11 10.01 -25.58
C ALA A 268 45.05 10.59 -24.17
N VAL A 269 46.18 11.04 -23.65
CA VAL A 269 46.31 11.80 -22.41
C VAL A 269 47.00 13.12 -22.71
N THR A 270 46.49 14.20 -22.14
CA THR A 270 47.14 15.52 -22.22
C THR A 270 47.88 15.77 -20.92
N ASP A 271 49.21 15.96 -20.98
CA ASP A 271 49.99 16.27 -19.79
C ASP A 271 49.77 17.71 -19.30
N ALA A 272 50.28 18.03 -18.10
CA ALA A 272 50.14 19.37 -17.49
C ALA A 272 50.71 20.53 -18.34
N HIS A 273 51.49 20.23 -19.38
CA HIS A 273 52.05 21.21 -20.32
C HIS A 273 51.28 21.25 -21.65
N GLY A 274 50.14 20.56 -21.75
CA GLY A 274 49.30 20.52 -22.96
C GLY A 274 49.78 19.54 -24.03
N LYS A 275 50.81 18.72 -23.78
CA LYS A 275 51.32 17.76 -24.77
C LYS A 275 50.51 16.46 -24.73
N LYS A 276 49.95 16.09 -25.88
CA LYS A 276 49.19 14.84 -26.06
C LYS A 276 50.14 13.65 -26.20
N ARG A 277 49.87 12.56 -25.48
CA ARG A 277 50.55 11.26 -25.58
C ARG A 277 49.51 10.15 -25.70
N ILE A 278 49.87 9.06 -26.35
CA ILE A 278 49.03 7.86 -26.39
C ILE A 278 49.51 6.91 -25.30
N GLU A 279 48.59 6.51 -24.44
CA GLU A 279 48.80 5.47 -23.44
C GLU A 279 48.04 4.21 -23.84
N SER A 280 48.39 3.08 -23.23
CA SER A 280 47.75 1.79 -23.49
C SER A 280 47.57 1.05 -22.18
N GLU A 281 46.37 0.52 -21.97
CA GLU A 281 46.02 -0.16 -20.74
C GLU A 281 45.19 -1.42 -21.02
N ALA A 282 45.44 -2.48 -20.26
CA ALA A 282 44.77 -3.77 -20.42
C ALA A 282 43.59 -3.92 -19.44
N PHE A 283 42.46 -4.38 -19.97
CA PHE A 283 41.21 -4.63 -19.26
C PHE A 283 40.73 -6.07 -19.50
N ASP A 284 39.94 -6.61 -18.58
CA ASP A 284 39.28 -7.91 -18.72
C ASP A 284 38.13 -7.84 -19.73
N ASP A 285 37.34 -6.76 -19.67
CA ASP A 285 36.19 -6.52 -20.53
C ASP A 285 36.13 -5.05 -20.95
N VAL A 286 35.58 -4.79 -22.13
CA VAL A 286 35.32 -3.43 -22.63
C VAL A 286 33.85 -3.28 -23.00
N VAL A 287 33.21 -2.25 -22.46
CA VAL A 287 31.86 -1.83 -22.81
C VAL A 287 31.95 -0.61 -23.71
N PHE A 288 31.54 -0.74 -24.97
CA PHE A 288 31.33 0.40 -25.85
C PHE A 288 29.97 1.01 -25.58
N ALA A 289 29.98 2.21 -24.99
CA ALA A 289 28.82 3.03 -24.71
C ALA A 289 28.77 4.31 -25.59
N CYS A 290 29.56 4.31 -26.67
CA CYS A 290 29.63 5.35 -27.69
C CYS A 290 28.75 5.01 -28.90
N HIS A 291 28.83 5.80 -29.97
CA HIS A 291 28.14 5.45 -31.22
C HIS A 291 28.72 4.17 -31.84
N SER A 292 27.88 3.41 -32.55
CA SER A 292 28.26 2.13 -33.17
C SER A 292 29.34 2.30 -34.23
N ASP A 293 29.33 3.40 -35.00
CA ASP A 293 30.36 3.74 -35.97
C ASP A 293 31.71 4.09 -35.29
N GLN A 294 31.66 4.76 -34.14
CA GLN A 294 32.82 5.04 -33.30
C GLN A 294 33.40 3.75 -32.71
N ALA A 295 32.55 2.85 -32.21
CA ALA A 295 32.97 1.54 -31.71
C ALA A 295 33.66 0.71 -32.81
N LEU A 296 33.06 0.65 -34.00
CA LEU A 296 33.64 -0.03 -35.15
C LEU A 296 34.99 0.56 -35.56
N ARG A 297 35.12 1.90 -35.59
CA ARG A 297 36.39 2.58 -35.86
C ARG A 297 37.47 2.23 -34.82
N MET A 298 37.11 2.18 -33.55
CA MET A 298 38.03 1.83 -32.46
C MET A 298 38.46 0.36 -32.51
N LEU A 299 37.55 -0.56 -32.85
CA LEU A 299 37.88 -1.98 -33.02
C LEU A 299 38.79 -2.21 -34.24
N GLY A 300 38.56 -1.48 -35.33
CA GLY A 300 39.38 -1.56 -36.54
C GLY A 300 39.53 -2.99 -37.05
N ALA A 301 40.77 -3.44 -37.26
CA ALA A 301 41.06 -4.81 -37.70
C ALA A 301 40.72 -5.91 -36.65
N SER A 302 40.38 -5.54 -35.42
CA SER A 302 39.95 -6.48 -34.37
C SER A 302 38.44 -6.76 -34.38
N ALA A 303 37.66 -6.08 -35.23
CA ALA A 303 36.23 -6.33 -35.39
C ALA A 303 35.99 -7.64 -36.16
N THR A 304 35.00 -8.43 -35.75
CA THR A 304 34.57 -9.59 -36.55
C THR A 304 33.74 -9.16 -37.76
N GLU A 305 33.47 -10.09 -38.69
CA GLU A 305 32.60 -9.82 -39.84
C GLU A 305 31.17 -9.46 -39.40
N GLU A 306 30.65 -10.17 -38.38
CA GLU A 306 29.32 -9.90 -37.82
C GLU A 306 29.27 -8.55 -37.10
N GLU A 307 30.30 -8.20 -36.34
CA GLU A 307 30.43 -6.89 -35.69
C GLU A 307 30.47 -5.76 -36.74
N THR A 308 31.25 -5.95 -37.81
CA THR A 308 31.37 -4.99 -38.90
C THR A 308 30.03 -4.77 -39.60
N ALA A 309 29.31 -5.86 -39.91
CA ALA A 309 28.01 -5.81 -40.55
C ALA A 309 26.97 -5.12 -39.67
N ALA A 310 26.86 -5.52 -38.39
CA ALA A 310 25.82 -5.02 -37.50
C ALA A 310 26.08 -3.57 -37.06
N LEU A 311 27.29 -3.23 -36.62
CA LEU A 311 27.61 -1.87 -36.19
C LEU A 311 27.64 -0.89 -37.37
N GLY A 312 28.09 -1.34 -38.54
CA GLY A 312 28.16 -0.52 -39.75
C GLY A 312 26.79 -0.19 -40.37
N ALA A 313 25.75 -0.95 -40.05
CA ALA A 313 24.39 -0.73 -40.56
C ALA A 313 23.70 0.49 -39.94
N ILE A 314 24.08 0.89 -38.73
CA ILE A 314 23.51 2.04 -38.04
C ILE A 314 24.22 3.31 -38.52
N LYS A 315 23.48 4.19 -39.18
CA LYS A 315 23.98 5.47 -39.70
C LYS A 315 23.66 6.61 -38.73
N TYR A 316 24.47 7.66 -38.78
CA TYR A 316 24.31 8.85 -37.96
C TYR A 316 24.25 10.09 -38.84
N GLN A 317 23.50 11.08 -38.37
CA GLN A 317 23.39 12.38 -39.00
C GLN A 317 23.72 13.49 -37.99
N ASP A 318 24.60 14.40 -38.40
CA ASP A 318 24.95 15.59 -37.63
C ASP A 318 23.83 16.63 -37.67
N ASN A 319 23.50 17.18 -36.51
CA ASN A 319 22.50 18.21 -36.32
C ASN A 319 23.13 19.38 -35.56
N VAL A 320 23.03 20.59 -36.12
CA VAL A 320 23.56 21.80 -35.48
C VAL A 320 22.48 22.39 -34.57
N VAL A 321 22.83 22.60 -33.31
CA VAL A 321 21.96 23.12 -32.25
C VAL A 321 22.45 24.50 -31.84
N TYR A 322 21.56 25.48 -31.85
CA TYR A 322 21.84 26.85 -31.42
C TYR A 322 21.02 27.20 -30.19
N LEU A 323 21.67 27.75 -29.16
CA LEU A 323 21.02 28.49 -28.08
C LEU A 323 21.03 29.98 -28.44
N HIS A 324 19.87 30.62 -28.51
CA HIS A 324 19.76 32.02 -28.94
C HIS A 324 18.48 32.73 -28.46
N THR A 325 18.37 34.03 -28.76
CA THR A 325 17.15 34.83 -28.52
C THR A 325 16.48 35.37 -29.79
N ASP A 326 16.84 34.86 -30.97
CA ASP A 326 16.22 35.23 -32.25
C ASP A 326 14.77 34.70 -32.42
N GLU A 327 13.77 35.52 -32.09
CA GLU A 327 12.33 35.19 -32.26
C GLU A 327 11.89 34.93 -33.70
N THR A 328 12.68 35.32 -34.70
CA THR A 328 12.33 35.09 -36.11
C THR A 328 12.37 33.61 -36.52
N LEU A 329 12.96 32.76 -35.66
CA LEU A 329 12.94 31.29 -35.74
C LEU A 329 11.81 30.69 -34.88
N MET A 330 10.70 31.40 -34.71
CA MET A 330 9.46 30.93 -34.07
C MET A 330 8.25 31.13 -35.01
N PRO A 331 7.08 30.52 -34.74
CA PRO A 331 5.85 30.85 -35.47
C PRO A 331 5.56 32.36 -35.47
N HIS A 332 4.97 32.89 -36.54
CA HIS A 332 4.66 34.33 -36.65
C HIS A 332 3.59 34.71 -35.63
N SER A 333 2.54 33.90 -35.50
CA SER A 333 1.56 34.07 -34.45
C SER A 333 2.12 33.59 -33.12
N ARG A 334 2.25 34.51 -32.16
CA ARG A 334 2.62 34.15 -30.78
C ARG A 334 1.60 33.22 -30.12
N ASP A 335 0.33 33.28 -30.54
CA ASP A 335 -0.69 32.33 -30.09
C ASP A 335 -0.38 30.89 -30.52
N ALA A 336 0.40 30.69 -31.59
CA ALA A 336 0.82 29.37 -32.05
C ALA A 336 2.07 28.84 -31.32
N TRP A 337 2.74 29.64 -30.49
CA TRP A 337 3.97 29.22 -29.84
C TRP A 337 3.70 28.05 -28.89
N ALA A 338 4.59 27.07 -28.97
CA ALA A 338 4.53 25.87 -28.17
C ALA A 338 5.93 25.52 -27.64
N SER A 339 6.04 24.49 -26.81
CA SER A 339 7.32 24.05 -26.26
C SER A 339 8.31 23.62 -27.35
N TRP A 340 7.84 23.05 -28.45
CA TRP A 340 8.64 22.72 -29.63
C TRP A 340 7.88 23.03 -30.91
N ASN A 341 8.55 23.71 -31.84
CA ASN A 341 7.94 24.38 -32.97
C ASN A 341 8.62 23.91 -34.25
N CYS A 342 7.89 23.18 -35.10
CA CYS A 342 8.35 22.75 -36.40
C CYS A 342 8.16 23.87 -37.43
N ILE A 343 9.25 24.29 -38.08
CA ILE A 343 9.25 25.40 -39.04
C ILE A 343 9.56 24.87 -40.44
N LYS A 344 8.70 25.18 -41.42
CA LYS A 344 8.80 24.69 -42.81
C LYS A 344 8.44 25.73 -43.86
N GLY A 345 8.75 25.45 -45.11
CA GLY A 345 8.37 26.25 -46.28
C GLY A 345 9.19 27.54 -46.44
N ASP A 346 8.58 28.58 -47.00
CA ASP A 346 9.20 29.91 -47.21
C ASP A 346 9.67 30.59 -45.91
N ARG A 347 9.19 30.13 -44.76
CA ARG A 347 9.67 30.48 -43.41
C ARG A 347 11.15 30.15 -43.23
N LEU A 348 11.68 29.28 -44.07
CA LEU A 348 13.07 28.88 -44.12
C LEU A 348 13.93 29.76 -45.06
N GLY A 349 13.35 30.80 -45.67
CA GLY A 349 13.99 31.57 -46.75
C GLY A 349 13.73 30.95 -48.13
N ASN A 350 14.28 31.56 -49.19
CA ASN A 350 14.08 31.11 -50.58
C ASN A 350 14.83 29.81 -50.89
N ILE A 351 14.32 28.68 -50.39
CA ILE A 351 14.81 27.33 -50.69
C ILE A 351 13.76 26.66 -51.60
N SER A 352 14.20 25.98 -52.67
CA SER A 352 13.28 25.22 -53.54
C SER A 352 12.64 24.05 -52.80
N ALA A 353 11.42 23.66 -53.19
CA ALA A 353 10.66 22.59 -52.53
C ALA A 353 11.45 21.26 -52.47
N ASP A 354 12.16 20.90 -53.56
CA ASP A 354 12.94 19.66 -53.62
C ASP A 354 14.10 19.64 -52.62
N LYS A 355 14.82 20.78 -52.48
CA LYS A 355 15.88 20.92 -51.48
C LYS A 355 15.35 20.99 -50.05
N ALA A 356 14.11 21.43 -49.86
CA ALA A 356 13.48 21.45 -48.55
C ALA A 356 13.06 20.04 -48.10
N ALA A 357 12.69 19.15 -49.03
CA ALA A 357 12.25 17.78 -48.73
C ALA A 357 13.41 16.84 -48.34
N GLU A 358 14.63 17.10 -48.82
CA GLU A 358 15.85 16.33 -48.51
C GLU A 358 16.59 16.82 -47.25
N ARG A 359 16.17 17.97 -46.72
CA ARG A 359 16.82 18.60 -45.56
C ARG A 359 16.17 18.11 -44.27
N SER A 360 16.97 17.96 -43.21
CA SER A 360 16.42 17.80 -41.86
C SER A 360 15.52 18.94 -41.46
N VAL A 361 14.47 18.58 -40.74
CA VAL A 361 13.50 19.50 -40.19
C VAL A 361 14.16 20.55 -39.27
N CYS A 362 13.66 21.78 -39.34
CA CYS A 362 14.00 22.84 -38.39
C CYS A 362 13.02 22.77 -37.22
N VAL A 363 13.54 22.58 -36.00
CA VAL A 363 12.76 22.55 -34.77
C VAL A 363 13.30 23.57 -33.79
N THR A 364 12.43 24.44 -33.28
CA THR A 364 12.77 25.42 -32.25
C THR A 364 12.07 25.08 -30.94
N TYR A 365 12.84 24.85 -29.90
CA TYR A 365 12.33 24.70 -28.53
C TYR A 365 12.23 26.06 -27.85
N TRP A 366 11.05 26.41 -27.34
CA TRP A 366 10.88 27.57 -26.45
C TRP A 366 11.17 27.15 -25.03
N VAL A 367 12.43 27.31 -24.61
CA VAL A 367 12.93 26.76 -23.34
C VAL A 367 12.31 27.42 -22.11
N ASN A 368 11.75 28.63 -22.24
CA ASN A 368 11.01 29.26 -21.15
C ASN A 368 9.84 28.41 -20.67
N LEU A 369 9.04 27.89 -21.61
CA LEU A 369 7.89 27.06 -21.31
C LEU A 369 8.30 25.61 -21.01
N LEU A 370 9.20 25.05 -21.82
CA LEU A 370 9.64 23.66 -21.71
C LEU A 370 10.40 23.38 -20.40
N GLN A 371 11.29 24.29 -19.98
CA GLN A 371 12.18 24.12 -18.84
C GLN A 371 11.82 25.04 -17.67
N ASN A 372 10.58 25.56 -17.63
CA ASN A 372 10.05 26.39 -16.54
C ASN A 372 10.96 27.55 -16.12
N LEU A 373 11.47 28.33 -17.08
CA LEU A 373 12.25 29.52 -16.72
C LEU A 373 11.37 30.51 -15.98
N LYS A 374 11.98 31.29 -15.07
CA LYS A 374 11.24 32.19 -14.17
C LYS A 374 10.35 33.17 -14.96
N PRO A 375 9.14 33.50 -14.49
CA PRO A 375 8.32 34.53 -15.11
C PRO A 375 9.10 35.85 -15.27
N GLY A 376 8.98 36.47 -16.44
CA GLY A 376 9.73 37.70 -16.79
C GLY A 376 11.12 37.47 -17.37
N THR A 377 11.60 36.22 -17.46
CA THR A 377 12.81 35.87 -18.21
C THR A 377 12.61 36.19 -19.69
N LYS A 378 13.65 36.71 -20.35
CA LYS A 378 13.65 36.95 -21.80
C LYS A 378 13.37 35.65 -22.55
N ASP A 379 12.73 35.73 -23.72
CA ASP A 379 12.50 34.54 -24.54
C ASP A 379 13.83 33.97 -25.04
N VAL A 380 14.09 32.71 -24.69
CA VAL A 380 15.27 31.93 -25.05
C VAL A 380 14.81 30.71 -25.86
N PHE A 381 15.61 30.37 -26.87
CA PHE A 381 15.29 29.32 -27.83
C PHE A 381 16.47 28.38 -28.03
N VAL A 382 16.15 27.10 -28.21
CA VAL A 382 17.09 26.09 -28.71
C VAL A 382 16.61 25.64 -30.07
N THR A 383 17.33 26.00 -31.14
CA THR A 383 16.92 25.66 -32.52
C THR A 383 17.87 24.66 -33.15
N LEU A 384 17.29 23.61 -33.74
CA LEU A 384 17.97 22.56 -34.45
C LEU A 384 17.85 22.76 -35.95
N ASN A 385 18.97 22.62 -36.64
CA ASN A 385 19.09 22.67 -38.11
C ASN A 385 18.44 23.90 -38.75
N PRO A 386 18.60 25.11 -38.19
CA PRO A 386 17.90 26.27 -38.73
C PRO A 386 18.36 26.55 -40.15
N PRO A 387 17.43 27.03 -41.01
CA PRO A 387 17.65 27.22 -42.43
C PRO A 387 18.80 28.17 -42.75
N ARG A 388 18.94 29.16 -41.88
CA ARG A 388 20.02 30.10 -41.72
C ARG A 388 20.45 30.10 -40.26
N ALA A 389 21.64 30.60 -39.95
CA ALA A 389 22.00 30.86 -38.57
C ALA A 389 21.03 31.89 -37.92
N PRO A 390 20.81 31.83 -36.59
CA PRO A 390 20.17 32.91 -35.85
C PRO A 390 20.91 34.25 -36.07
N ARG A 391 20.21 35.38 -35.92
CA ARG A 391 20.83 36.71 -36.10
C ARG A 391 22.08 36.89 -35.24
N GLU A 392 23.12 37.48 -35.83
CA GLU A 392 24.36 37.81 -35.15
C GLU A 392 24.08 38.66 -33.89
N GLY A 393 24.79 38.38 -32.79
CA GLY A 393 24.56 39.00 -31.48
C GLY A 393 23.39 38.40 -30.67
N THR A 394 22.60 37.48 -31.23
CA THR A 394 21.55 36.75 -30.48
C THR A 394 21.95 35.33 -30.09
N ILE A 395 23.06 34.82 -30.63
CA ILE A 395 23.57 33.46 -30.38
C ILE A 395 24.36 33.47 -29.08
N GLU A 396 24.02 32.56 -28.17
CA GLU A 396 24.72 32.36 -26.89
C GLU A 396 25.60 31.10 -26.92
N HIS A 397 25.14 30.04 -27.58
CA HIS A 397 25.87 28.78 -27.70
C HIS A 397 25.58 28.07 -29.02
N THR A 398 26.53 27.28 -29.50
CA THR A 398 26.37 26.43 -30.69
C THR A 398 27.09 25.11 -30.48
N VAL A 399 26.42 24.01 -30.77
CA VAL A 399 26.95 22.65 -30.63
C VAL A 399 26.45 21.79 -31.79
N THR A 400 27.20 20.76 -32.16
CA THR A 400 26.76 19.76 -33.14
C THR A 400 26.54 18.43 -32.42
N LEU A 401 25.37 17.83 -32.59
CA LEU A 401 25.00 16.54 -32.02
C LEU A 401 24.61 15.58 -33.14
N ALA A 402 25.08 14.33 -33.08
CA ALA A 402 24.71 13.33 -34.07
C ALA A 402 23.54 12.46 -33.57
N HIS A 403 22.57 12.16 -34.44
CA HIS A 403 21.43 11.29 -34.14
C HIS A 403 21.44 10.04 -35.04
N PRO A 404 21.07 8.86 -34.51
CA PRO A 404 20.99 7.63 -35.31
C PRO A 404 19.79 7.67 -36.27
N LEU A 405 19.96 7.10 -37.46
CA LEU A 405 18.91 6.93 -38.47
C LEU A 405 18.33 5.52 -38.40
N PHE A 406 17.04 5.39 -38.12
CA PHE A 406 16.35 4.11 -37.94
C PHE A 406 15.65 3.62 -39.22
N ASN A 407 16.45 3.29 -40.23
CA ASN A 407 15.95 2.59 -41.41
C ASN A 407 15.77 1.08 -41.14
N LYS A 408 15.32 0.33 -42.15
CA LYS A 408 15.09 -1.12 -42.05
C LYS A 408 16.35 -1.88 -41.62
N ASP A 409 17.52 -1.51 -42.13
CA ASP A 409 18.79 -2.18 -41.84
C ASP A 409 19.25 -1.91 -40.41
N ALA A 410 19.12 -0.68 -39.91
CA ALA A 410 19.42 -0.33 -38.53
C ALA A 410 18.55 -1.10 -37.54
N ILE A 411 17.25 -1.26 -37.82
CA ILE A 411 16.33 -2.03 -36.98
C ILE A 411 16.70 -3.52 -36.98
N ALA A 412 17.07 -4.08 -38.14
CA ALA A 412 17.53 -5.46 -38.21
C ALA A 412 18.86 -5.66 -37.43
N ALA A 413 19.78 -4.71 -37.53
CA ALA A 413 21.07 -4.75 -36.84
C ALA A 413 20.91 -4.78 -35.31
N GLN A 414 19.91 -4.11 -34.74
CA GLN A 414 19.64 -4.15 -33.29
C GLN A 414 19.40 -5.56 -32.76
N ALA A 415 18.79 -6.45 -33.55
CA ALA A 415 18.58 -7.84 -33.17
C ALA A 415 19.90 -8.64 -33.18
N GLU A 416 20.78 -8.36 -34.15
CA GLU A 416 22.09 -9.01 -34.24
C GLU A 416 23.04 -8.53 -33.13
N ILE A 417 23.04 -7.24 -32.80
CA ILE A 417 23.86 -6.67 -31.71
C ILE A 417 23.57 -7.33 -30.35
N LYS A 418 22.32 -7.76 -30.10
CA LYS A 418 21.97 -8.52 -28.89
C LYS A 418 22.69 -9.86 -28.81
N LYS A 419 22.96 -10.50 -29.95
CA LYS A 419 23.68 -11.77 -30.04
C LYS A 419 25.19 -11.61 -29.89
N LEU A 420 25.72 -10.41 -30.14
CA LEU A 420 27.16 -10.10 -30.07
C LEU A 420 27.68 -9.83 -28.65
N GLN A 421 26.78 -9.68 -27.66
CA GLN A 421 27.15 -9.31 -26.28
C GLN A 421 28.13 -10.30 -25.65
N GLY A 422 29.26 -9.80 -25.15
CA GLY A 422 30.30 -10.59 -24.48
C GLY A 422 31.23 -11.35 -25.42
N GLY A 423 31.01 -11.25 -26.74
CA GLY A 423 31.85 -11.83 -27.77
C GLY A 423 33.30 -11.39 -27.62
N GLN A 424 34.17 -12.35 -27.29
CA GLN A 424 35.60 -12.10 -27.08
C GLN A 424 35.89 -10.91 -26.12
N ARG A 425 35.10 -10.78 -25.03
CA ARG A 425 35.23 -9.75 -23.96
C ARG A 425 34.83 -8.33 -24.34
N VAL A 426 34.06 -8.17 -25.42
CA VAL A 426 33.53 -6.86 -25.84
C VAL A 426 32.01 -6.84 -25.71
N TRP A 427 31.49 -5.71 -25.25
CA TRP A 427 30.10 -5.47 -24.96
C TRP A 427 29.64 -4.15 -25.59
N PHE A 428 28.37 -4.04 -25.94
CA PHE A 428 27.85 -2.87 -26.65
C PHE A 428 26.55 -2.38 -26.03
N CYS A 429 26.50 -1.10 -25.68
CA CYS A 429 25.28 -0.42 -25.27
C CYS A 429 25.22 1.00 -25.85
N GLY A 430 24.02 1.57 -25.92
CA GLY A 430 23.79 2.84 -26.59
C GLY A 430 22.31 3.04 -26.90
N ALA A 431 21.88 4.30 -26.97
CA ALA A 431 20.51 4.64 -27.35
C ALA A 431 20.12 4.08 -28.74
N TRP A 432 21.12 3.84 -29.60
CA TRP A 432 20.97 3.22 -30.91
C TRP A 432 20.58 1.73 -30.88
N CYS A 433 20.62 1.08 -29.72
CA CYS A 433 20.06 -0.27 -29.50
C CYS A 433 18.52 -0.28 -29.37
N GLY A 434 17.87 0.90 -29.32
CA GLY A 434 16.42 1.08 -29.26
C GLY A 434 15.94 2.17 -30.23
N TYR A 435 15.12 3.13 -29.79
CA TYR A 435 14.60 4.20 -30.65
C TYR A 435 15.39 5.52 -30.59
N GLY A 436 16.57 5.51 -29.96
CA GLY A 436 17.45 6.68 -29.86
C GLY A 436 17.14 7.60 -28.68
N PHE A 437 16.26 7.20 -27.75
CA PHE A 437 15.91 8.00 -26.58
C PHE A 437 16.81 7.71 -25.37
N HIS A 438 16.72 8.58 -24.37
CA HIS A 438 17.46 8.44 -23.12
C HIS A 438 17.13 7.13 -22.40
N GLU A 439 15.87 6.71 -22.40
CA GLU A 439 15.44 5.42 -21.83
C GLU A 439 16.07 4.23 -22.57
N ASP A 440 16.16 4.28 -23.91
CA ASP A 440 16.82 3.23 -24.69
C ASP A 440 18.31 3.13 -24.33
N GLY A 441 18.92 4.30 -24.08
CA GLY A 441 20.31 4.39 -23.65
C GLY A 441 20.56 3.70 -22.32
N ILE A 442 19.76 3.97 -21.29
CA ILE A 442 19.89 3.31 -19.98
C ILE A 442 19.45 1.84 -20.05
N LYS A 443 18.37 1.51 -20.77
CA LYS A 443 17.89 0.14 -20.89
C LYS A 443 18.94 -0.76 -21.54
N SER A 444 19.60 -0.29 -22.61
CA SER A 444 20.68 -1.06 -23.25
C SER A 444 21.88 -1.27 -22.33
N ALA A 445 22.18 -0.30 -21.45
CA ALA A 445 23.21 -0.47 -20.43
C ALA A 445 22.81 -1.51 -19.37
N VAL A 446 21.55 -1.50 -18.91
CA VAL A 446 21.02 -2.53 -18.01
C VAL A 446 21.10 -3.91 -18.65
N ASP A 447 20.57 -4.08 -19.86
CA ASP A 447 20.62 -5.36 -20.58
C ASP A 447 22.07 -5.87 -20.74
N CYS A 448 23.00 -4.97 -21.08
CA CYS A 448 24.43 -5.25 -21.23
C CYS A 448 25.08 -5.70 -19.92
N VAL A 449 24.87 -4.96 -18.82
CA VAL A 449 25.47 -5.27 -17.52
C VAL A 449 24.83 -6.52 -16.91
N ASP A 450 23.52 -6.70 -17.05
CA ASP A 450 22.81 -7.90 -16.60
C ASP A 450 23.37 -9.16 -17.28
N ALA A 451 23.59 -9.09 -18.60
CA ALA A 451 24.23 -10.18 -19.35
C ALA A 451 25.67 -10.44 -18.87
N MET A 452 26.43 -9.38 -18.56
CA MET A 452 27.81 -9.51 -18.10
C MET A 452 27.94 -10.05 -16.66
N LEU A 453 26.97 -9.78 -15.81
CA LEU A 453 26.93 -10.26 -14.42
C LEU A 453 26.17 -11.58 -14.25
N GLY A 454 25.34 -11.98 -15.22
CA GLY A 454 24.48 -13.17 -15.14
C GLY A 454 23.32 -13.03 -14.15
N LYS A 455 23.03 -11.80 -13.71
CA LYS A 455 21.99 -11.45 -12.73
C LYS A 455 21.54 -10.01 -12.99
N SER A 456 20.40 -9.61 -12.42
CA SER A 456 19.98 -8.21 -12.50
C SER A 456 20.94 -7.27 -11.77
N SER A 457 21.34 -6.20 -12.44
CA SER A 457 22.29 -5.18 -11.96
C SER A 457 21.61 -3.97 -11.33
N VAL A 458 20.33 -3.74 -11.61
CA VAL A 458 19.61 -2.56 -11.14
C VAL A 458 19.23 -2.68 -9.66
N PRO A 459 19.55 -1.68 -8.81
CA PRO A 459 19.09 -1.66 -7.43
C PRO A 459 17.62 -1.23 -7.28
N TRP A 460 16.96 -0.79 -8.36
CA TRP A 460 15.56 -0.35 -8.39
C TRP A 460 14.63 -1.32 -9.14
N ILE A 461 13.33 -1.08 -9.04
CA ILE A 461 12.30 -1.75 -9.86
C ILE A 461 11.88 -0.79 -10.98
N PRO A 462 12.09 -1.12 -12.27
CA PRO A 462 11.56 -0.32 -13.36
C PRO A 462 10.03 -0.37 -13.33
N ARG A 463 9.38 0.79 -13.21
CA ARG A 463 7.93 0.91 -13.03
C ARG A 463 7.37 1.89 -14.04
N ALA A 464 6.83 1.37 -15.14
CA ALA A 464 6.06 2.17 -16.08
C ALA A 464 4.72 2.52 -15.44
N CYS A 465 4.40 3.81 -15.37
CA CYS A 465 3.14 4.27 -14.82
C CYS A 465 2.02 4.31 -15.88
N ASP A 466 0.81 3.96 -15.47
CA ASP A 466 -0.39 4.22 -16.27
C ASP A 466 -0.66 5.73 -16.31
N PRO A 467 -0.64 6.37 -17.50
CA PRO A 467 -0.91 7.80 -17.61
C PRO A 467 -2.39 8.16 -17.38
N HIS A 468 -3.28 7.18 -17.28
CA HIS A 468 -4.72 7.37 -17.07
C HIS A 468 -5.12 7.11 -15.62
N LEU A 469 -5.49 8.17 -14.89
CA LEU A 469 -6.11 7.99 -13.57
C LEU A 469 -7.51 7.38 -13.70
N ASN A 470 -7.73 6.21 -13.09
CA ASN A 470 -9.00 5.49 -13.15
C ASN A 470 -10.10 6.23 -12.34
N ALA A 471 -11.37 5.93 -12.66
CA ALA A 471 -12.51 6.64 -12.07
C ALA A 471 -12.57 6.53 -10.53
N SER A 472 -12.22 5.36 -9.98
CA SER A 472 -12.15 5.16 -8.53
C SER A 472 -11.09 6.06 -7.87
N THR A 473 -9.90 6.15 -8.46
CA THR A 473 -8.81 7.02 -7.99
C THR A 473 -9.24 8.48 -8.05
N LYS A 474 -9.81 8.93 -9.17
CA LYS A 474 -10.31 10.31 -9.31
C LYS A 474 -11.35 10.67 -8.24
N CYS A 475 -12.22 9.72 -7.87
CA CYS A 475 -13.23 9.89 -6.81
C CYS A 475 -12.60 9.98 -5.41
N VAL A 476 -11.56 9.18 -5.15
CA VAL A 476 -10.98 8.99 -3.81
C VAL A 476 -9.84 9.97 -3.51
N LEU A 477 -9.14 10.45 -4.54
CA LEU A 477 -7.98 11.33 -4.42
C LEU A 477 -8.27 12.62 -3.62
N PRO A 478 -9.43 13.31 -3.73
CA PRO A 478 -9.75 14.45 -2.88
C PRO A 478 -9.84 14.09 -1.38
N LEU A 479 -10.40 12.92 -1.05
CA LEU A 479 -10.48 12.43 0.32
C LEU A 479 -9.09 12.11 0.86
N PHE A 480 -8.28 11.40 0.07
CA PHE A 480 -6.89 11.09 0.41
C PHE A 480 -6.09 12.37 0.68
N THR A 481 -6.17 13.35 -0.24
CA THR A 481 -5.49 14.65 -0.12
C THR A 481 -5.88 15.37 1.17
N ARG A 482 -7.19 15.41 1.47
CA ARG A 482 -7.70 16.04 2.70
C ARG A 482 -7.23 15.32 3.97
N ALA A 483 -7.20 13.98 3.94
CA ALA A 483 -6.68 13.19 5.05
C ALA A 483 -5.20 13.48 5.27
N CYS A 484 -4.36 13.43 4.22
CA CYS A 484 -2.95 13.76 4.31
C CYS A 484 -2.71 15.17 4.86
N THR A 485 -3.40 16.20 4.34
CA THR A 485 -3.27 17.58 4.83
C THR A 485 -3.56 17.70 6.34
N GLY A 486 -4.56 16.96 6.84
CA GLY A 486 -4.91 16.97 8.27
C GLY A 486 -3.86 16.32 9.18
N TRP A 487 -2.95 15.54 8.60
CA TRP A 487 -1.88 14.82 9.30
C TRP A 487 -0.50 15.46 9.08
N LEU A 488 -0.40 16.57 8.36
CA LEU A 488 0.86 17.29 8.20
C LEU A 488 1.10 18.24 9.38
N PRO A 489 2.31 18.27 9.94
CA PRO A 489 2.66 19.22 10.99
C PRO A 489 2.68 20.65 10.43
N PRO A 490 2.60 21.68 11.30
CA PRO A 490 2.77 23.06 10.88
C PRO A 490 4.11 23.26 10.15
N ASN A 491 4.16 24.12 9.14
CA ASN A 491 5.37 24.42 8.35
C ASN A 491 6.00 23.21 7.62
N ALA A 492 5.20 22.18 7.29
CA ALA A 492 5.63 21.06 6.47
C ALA A 492 4.76 20.91 5.22
N ARG A 493 5.36 20.35 4.17
CA ARG A 493 4.71 20.08 2.89
C ARG A 493 4.93 18.64 2.46
N LEU A 494 3.93 18.08 1.81
CA LEU A 494 4.02 16.81 1.11
C LEU A 494 3.77 17.07 -0.37
N LYS A 495 4.78 16.82 -1.20
CA LYS A 495 4.66 16.81 -2.65
C LYS A 495 4.41 15.38 -3.11
N MET A 496 3.30 15.14 -3.78
CA MET A 496 2.95 13.84 -4.35
C MET A 496 2.95 13.92 -5.88
N ILE A 497 3.80 13.11 -6.50
CA ILE A 497 3.83 12.90 -7.95
C ILE A 497 2.95 11.70 -8.25
N LEU A 498 1.90 11.91 -9.04
CA LEU A 498 0.91 10.90 -9.41
C LEU A 498 1.41 10.02 -10.58
N PRO A 499 0.81 8.84 -10.81
CA PRO A 499 1.20 7.96 -11.92
C PRO A 499 1.11 8.61 -13.30
N ASP A 500 0.18 9.55 -13.49
CA ASP A 500 0.06 10.34 -14.72
C ASP A 500 1.15 11.41 -14.88
N GLY A 501 2.07 11.53 -13.92
CA GLY A 501 3.17 12.50 -13.88
C GLY A 501 2.78 13.86 -13.30
N THR A 502 1.49 14.09 -13.03
CA THR A 502 1.01 15.34 -12.43
C THR A 502 1.38 15.44 -10.96
N GLU A 503 1.37 16.65 -10.41
CA GLU A 503 1.79 16.92 -9.03
C GLU A 503 0.63 17.42 -8.17
N ARG A 504 0.63 16.99 -6.91
CA ARG A 504 -0.23 17.52 -5.86
C ARG A 504 0.64 17.93 -4.68
N VAL A 505 0.47 19.16 -4.21
CA VAL A 505 1.15 19.65 -3.01
C VAL A 505 0.12 19.80 -1.90
N MET A 506 0.38 19.17 -0.77
CA MET A 506 -0.37 19.31 0.46
C MET A 506 0.49 20.09 1.46
N SER A 507 -0.11 21.07 2.12
CA SER A 507 0.59 21.95 3.05
C SER A 507 -0.06 21.85 4.42
N GLY A 508 0.76 21.63 5.44
CA GLY A 508 0.35 21.81 6.83
C GLY A 508 0.02 23.28 7.11
N LYS A 509 -0.52 23.54 8.31
CA LYS A 509 -0.83 24.90 8.74
C LYS A 509 0.42 25.79 8.67
N ASP A 510 0.26 27.02 8.20
CA ASP A 510 1.31 28.04 8.12
C ASP A 510 2.49 27.71 7.17
N ALA A 511 2.42 26.61 6.42
CA ALA A 511 3.47 26.21 5.48
C ALA A 511 3.47 27.06 4.20
N ASP A 512 4.67 27.44 3.78
CA ASP A 512 4.99 28.26 2.62
C ASP A 512 5.94 27.54 1.63
N GLU A 513 6.40 28.22 0.59
CA GLU A 513 7.29 27.60 -0.41
C GLU A 513 8.65 27.14 0.15
N ASN A 514 9.10 27.72 1.26
CA ASN A 514 10.38 27.42 1.91
C ASN A 514 10.28 26.32 2.98
N SER A 515 9.06 25.92 3.32
CA SER A 515 8.78 24.87 4.29
C SER A 515 9.34 23.50 3.86
N LYS A 516 9.78 22.70 4.84
CA LYS A 516 10.36 21.36 4.59
C LYS A 516 9.36 20.52 3.79
N THR A 517 9.79 20.06 2.62
CA THR A 517 8.93 19.32 1.69
C THR A 517 9.41 17.88 1.56
N SER A 518 8.56 16.93 1.91
CA SER A 518 8.78 15.51 1.62
C SER A 518 8.15 15.16 0.28
N THR A 519 8.86 14.43 -0.57
CA THR A 519 8.36 14.03 -1.91
C THR A 519 8.00 12.54 -1.94
N LEU A 520 6.80 12.26 -2.40
CA LEU A 520 6.22 10.93 -2.60
C LEU A 520 5.95 10.72 -4.09
N THR A 521 6.57 9.71 -4.70
CA THR A 521 6.30 9.33 -6.11
C THR A 521 5.44 8.08 -6.14
N VAL A 522 4.23 8.20 -6.69
CA VAL A 522 3.26 7.11 -6.79
C VAL A 522 3.35 6.48 -8.17
N PHE A 523 3.63 5.19 -8.21
CA PHE A 523 3.71 4.38 -9.43
C PHE A 523 2.41 3.60 -9.68
N ASN A 524 1.70 3.22 -8.62
CA ASN A 524 0.44 2.48 -8.72
C ASN A 524 -0.70 3.15 -7.97
N GLN A 525 -1.80 3.37 -8.68
CA GLN A 525 -2.99 4.05 -8.19
C GLN A 525 -3.72 3.30 -7.05
N ARG A 526 -3.43 2.01 -6.82
CA ARG A 526 -4.05 1.26 -5.71
C ARG A 526 -3.71 1.84 -4.33
N LEU A 527 -2.62 2.60 -4.21
CA LEU A 527 -2.23 3.31 -2.99
C LEU A 527 -3.42 4.05 -2.36
N PHE A 528 -4.15 4.82 -3.16
CA PHE A 528 -5.22 5.69 -2.65
C PHE A 528 -6.34 4.90 -1.99
N LEU A 529 -6.75 3.80 -2.62
CA LEU A 529 -7.78 2.93 -2.07
C LEU A 529 -7.25 2.14 -0.86
N GLN A 530 -6.08 1.53 -0.97
CA GLN A 530 -5.53 0.69 0.10
C GLN A 530 -5.29 1.49 1.38
N THR A 531 -4.69 2.68 1.29
CA THR A 531 -4.44 3.51 2.47
C THR A 531 -5.73 4.02 3.12
N ILE A 532 -6.78 4.31 2.36
CA ILE A 532 -8.06 4.72 2.96
C ILE A 532 -8.78 3.53 3.61
N LEU A 533 -8.76 2.37 2.96
CA LEU A 533 -9.49 1.19 3.39
C LEU A 533 -8.83 0.44 4.54
N ARG A 534 -7.49 0.50 4.63
CA ARG A 534 -6.67 -0.32 5.53
C ARG A 534 -5.58 0.48 6.24
N ALA A 535 -5.70 1.81 6.26
CA ALA A 535 -4.84 2.74 6.98
C ALA A 535 -3.32 2.45 6.80
N ASP A 536 -2.62 2.22 7.90
CA ASP A 536 -1.18 1.96 7.98
C ASP A 536 -0.80 0.62 7.33
N ILE A 537 -1.62 -0.42 7.47
CA ILE A 537 -1.41 -1.70 6.78
C ILE A 537 -1.44 -1.48 5.26
N GLY A 538 -2.44 -0.76 4.76
CA GLY A 538 -2.57 -0.45 3.35
C GLY A 538 -1.39 0.36 2.81
N LEU A 539 -0.90 1.33 3.58
CA LEU A 539 0.29 2.12 3.25
C LEU A 539 1.56 1.24 3.22
N GLY A 540 1.78 0.42 4.25
CA GLY A 540 2.93 -0.48 4.33
C GLY A 540 2.94 -1.54 3.23
N GLU A 541 1.79 -2.15 2.92
CA GLU A 541 1.67 -3.09 1.79
C GLU A 541 1.96 -2.41 0.44
N CYS A 542 1.49 -1.18 0.25
CA CYS A 542 1.78 -0.44 -0.98
C CYS A 542 3.27 -0.14 -1.10
N TYR A 543 3.93 0.23 0.00
CA TYR A 543 5.37 0.37 0.03
C TYR A 543 6.06 -0.96 -0.29
N MET A 544 5.72 -2.05 0.40
CA MET A 544 6.28 -3.39 0.18
C MET A 544 6.19 -3.85 -1.27
N ASN A 545 5.07 -3.56 -1.94
CA ASN A 545 4.87 -3.94 -3.33
C ASN A 545 5.49 -2.96 -4.35
N GLY A 546 6.11 -1.87 -3.89
CA GLY A 546 6.76 -0.89 -4.76
C GLY A 546 5.79 0.09 -5.44
N ASP A 547 4.57 0.25 -4.93
CA ASP A 547 3.53 1.12 -5.50
C ASP A 547 3.86 2.61 -5.38
N PHE A 548 4.74 2.96 -4.45
CA PHE A 548 5.29 4.29 -4.31
C PHE A 548 6.72 4.22 -3.74
N ASP A 549 7.48 5.29 -3.93
CA ASP A 549 8.71 5.55 -3.20
C ASP A 549 8.74 6.98 -2.65
N ALA A 550 9.52 7.15 -1.59
CA ALA A 550 9.85 8.41 -0.95
C ALA A 550 11.19 8.24 -0.21
N ASP A 551 11.76 9.34 0.27
CA ASP A 551 12.60 9.24 1.48
C ASP A 551 11.70 8.73 2.60
N LEU A 552 11.75 7.42 2.82
CA LEU A 552 10.76 6.69 3.61
C LEU A 552 10.75 7.19 5.05
N TYR A 553 11.93 7.37 5.65
CA TYR A 553 12.03 7.88 7.01
C TYR A 553 11.54 9.31 7.09
N ALA A 554 12.00 10.22 6.21
CA ALA A 554 11.56 11.62 6.27
C ALA A 554 10.05 11.75 6.06
N PHE A 555 9.46 10.92 5.21
CA PHE A 555 8.01 10.83 5.03
C PHE A 555 7.31 10.35 6.30
N LEU A 556 7.71 9.19 6.84
CA LEU A 556 7.08 8.62 8.04
C LEU A 556 7.26 9.51 9.28
N ASP A 557 8.44 10.10 9.47
CA ASP A 557 8.72 11.08 10.53
C ASP A 557 7.81 12.31 10.40
N THR A 558 7.61 12.83 9.19
CA THR A 558 6.68 13.95 8.95
C THR A 558 5.26 13.58 9.37
N ILE A 559 4.78 12.40 8.99
CA ILE A 559 3.44 11.91 9.35
C ILE A 559 3.33 11.66 10.87
N CYS A 560 4.35 11.09 11.51
CA CYS A 560 4.41 10.87 12.95
C CYS A 560 4.41 12.19 13.73
N LYS A 561 5.13 13.22 13.27
CA LYS A 561 5.12 14.58 13.86
C LYS A 561 3.77 15.26 13.81
N GLY A 562 3.03 15.06 12.72
CA GLY A 562 1.68 15.59 12.58
C GLY A 562 0.62 14.80 13.37
N HIS A 563 0.97 13.63 13.91
CA HIS A 563 0.05 12.84 14.73
C HIS A 563 -0.32 13.63 16.01
N PRO A 564 -1.61 13.75 16.39
CA PRO A 564 -2.05 14.55 17.54
C PRO A 564 -1.36 14.20 18.85
N ALA A 565 -1.04 12.91 19.05
CA ALA A 565 -0.35 12.44 20.26
C ALA A 565 1.13 12.85 20.35
N ALA A 566 1.78 13.25 19.24
CA ALA A 566 3.17 13.72 19.27
C ALA A 566 3.29 15.15 19.81
N ASN A 567 2.22 15.95 19.77
CA ASN A 567 2.25 17.38 20.08
C ASN A 567 1.63 17.77 21.44
N ASN A 568 1.35 16.79 22.32
CA ASN A 568 0.63 17.00 23.59
C ASN A 568 -0.66 17.84 23.42
N ALA A 569 -1.30 17.75 22.24
CA ALA A 569 -2.49 18.52 21.94
C ALA A 569 -3.64 18.05 22.84
N ASP A 570 -4.35 19.02 23.42
CA ASP A 570 -5.48 18.83 24.33
C ASP A 570 -6.49 17.82 23.75
N GLU A 571 -7.16 17.00 24.58
CA GLU A 571 -8.12 16.00 24.09
C GLU A 571 -9.27 16.62 23.26
N ASN A 572 -9.53 17.91 23.48
CA ASN A 572 -10.50 18.72 22.74
C ASN A 572 -9.99 19.23 21.38
N THR A 573 -8.69 19.14 21.10
CA THR A 573 -8.06 19.52 19.82
C THR A 573 -7.75 18.32 18.94
N ARG A 574 -8.41 17.17 19.17
CA ARG A 574 -8.38 16.04 18.23
C ARG A 574 -8.96 16.52 16.89
N CYS A 575 -8.09 16.83 15.93
CA CYS A 575 -8.44 16.81 14.51
C CYS A 575 -8.73 15.35 14.10
N LYS A 576 -9.80 14.76 14.64
CA LYS A 576 -10.54 13.78 13.86
C LYS A 576 -10.97 14.57 12.62
N PRO A 577 -10.58 14.18 11.40
CA PRO A 577 -11.20 14.78 10.23
C PRO A 577 -12.71 14.69 10.48
N LYS A 578 -13.41 15.84 10.43
CA LYS A 578 -14.88 15.91 10.54
C LYS A 578 -15.46 15.17 9.33
N MET A 579 -15.37 13.84 9.32
CA MET A 579 -15.95 12.93 8.34
C MET A 579 -17.40 12.59 8.71
N SER A 580 -17.88 13.02 9.88
CA SER A 580 -19.19 12.61 10.38
C SER A 580 -20.39 13.32 9.76
N ALA A 581 -20.20 14.28 8.85
CA ALA A 581 -21.28 15.12 8.32
C ALA A 581 -21.39 15.16 6.78
N ASP A 582 -20.52 14.47 6.04
CA ASP A 582 -20.56 14.37 4.57
C ASP A 582 -20.97 12.92 4.19
N PRO A 583 -21.88 12.71 3.21
CA PRO A 583 -22.23 11.38 2.70
C PRO A 583 -21.03 10.48 2.34
N ILE A 584 -19.90 11.03 1.90
CA ILE A 584 -18.66 10.27 1.63
C ILE A 584 -17.98 9.80 2.92
N GLY A 585 -18.02 10.61 3.98
CA GLY A 585 -17.45 10.25 5.28
C GLY A 585 -18.25 9.17 6.02
N VAL A 586 -19.56 9.08 5.76
CA VAL A 586 -20.41 7.96 6.21
C VAL A 586 -20.03 6.66 5.51
N ILE A 587 -19.74 6.69 4.20
CA ILE A 587 -19.25 5.52 3.45
C ILE A 587 -17.89 5.07 3.97
N GLY A 588 -16.95 6.00 4.20
CA GLY A 588 -15.65 5.68 4.81
C GLY A 588 -15.79 5.05 6.21
N ALA A 589 -16.72 5.53 7.05
CA ALA A 589 -16.96 4.96 8.37
C ALA A 589 -17.55 3.54 8.32
N VAL A 590 -18.43 3.26 7.35
CA VAL A 590 -19.01 1.91 7.16
C VAL A 590 -17.97 0.93 6.64
N VAL A 591 -17.13 1.35 5.70
CA VAL A 591 -16.10 0.47 5.13
C VAL A 591 -15.00 0.18 6.15
N ASN A 592 -14.55 1.19 6.91
CA ASN A 592 -13.63 1.00 8.02
C ASN A 592 -14.22 0.06 9.07
N TRP A 593 -15.50 0.20 9.42
CA TRP A 593 -16.16 -0.70 10.37
C TRP A 593 -16.22 -2.16 9.91
N ILE A 594 -16.40 -2.42 8.61
CA ILE A 594 -16.39 -3.79 8.05
C ILE A 594 -14.98 -4.38 8.08
N GLY A 595 -13.97 -3.62 7.63
CA GLY A 595 -12.56 -4.01 7.73
C GLY A 595 -12.18 -4.35 9.16
N ALA A 596 -12.54 -3.47 10.10
CA ALA A 596 -12.31 -3.63 11.53
C ALA A 596 -12.82 -4.95 12.10
N LYS A 597 -14.04 -5.36 11.71
CA LYS A 597 -14.65 -6.60 12.21
C LYS A 597 -14.01 -7.85 11.62
N MET A 598 -13.55 -7.80 10.38
CA MET A 598 -12.84 -8.90 9.74
C MET A 598 -11.45 -9.11 10.36
N GLU A 599 -10.73 -8.02 10.63
CA GLU A 599 -9.39 -8.08 11.21
C GLU A 599 -9.40 -8.41 12.71
N MET A 600 -10.37 -7.91 13.50
CA MET A 600 -10.56 -8.35 14.89
C MET A 600 -10.77 -9.87 15.00
N ALA A 601 -11.44 -10.48 14.02
CA ALA A 601 -11.65 -11.94 13.99
C ALA A 601 -10.35 -12.70 13.65
N ALA A 602 -9.51 -12.15 12.76
CA ALA A 602 -8.18 -12.68 12.47
C ALA A 602 -7.24 -12.57 13.68
N HIS A 603 -7.30 -11.46 14.41
CA HIS A 603 -6.53 -11.22 15.63
C HIS A 603 -6.83 -12.22 16.75
N LYS A 604 -8.12 -12.50 16.97
CA LYS A 604 -8.54 -13.46 17.99
C LYS A 604 -8.06 -14.88 17.69
N ALA A 605 -7.73 -15.18 16.44
CA ALA A 605 -7.15 -16.46 16.01
C ALA A 605 -5.63 -16.58 16.27
N LEU A 606 -4.93 -15.48 16.60
CA LEU A 606 -3.48 -15.40 16.86
C LEU A 606 -3.14 -15.23 18.36
N SER A 607 -4.06 -15.60 19.26
CA SER A 607 -3.90 -15.41 20.72
C SER A 607 -2.62 -16.05 21.32
N ASN A 608 -1.97 -15.35 22.28
CA ASN A 608 -0.73 -15.77 22.97
C ASN A 608 -0.95 -16.82 24.08
N THR A 609 -1.83 -17.80 23.81
CA THR A 609 -1.85 -19.06 24.55
C THR A 609 -0.48 -19.74 24.49
N LYS A 610 -0.17 -20.72 25.35
CA LYS A 610 1.13 -21.43 25.31
C LYS A 610 1.51 -21.96 23.92
N GLU A 611 0.55 -22.59 23.24
CA GLU A 611 0.74 -23.09 21.87
C GLU A 611 0.86 -21.95 20.84
N GLY A 612 0.14 -20.84 21.04
CA GLY A 612 0.20 -19.65 20.19
C GLY A 612 1.52 -18.89 20.32
N SER A 613 1.99 -18.62 21.55
CA SER A 613 3.28 -17.97 21.81
C SER A 613 4.43 -18.72 21.16
N ARG A 614 4.44 -20.07 21.26
CA ARG A 614 5.45 -20.89 20.59
C ARG A 614 5.43 -20.71 19.07
N LYS A 615 4.25 -20.76 18.43
CA LYS A 615 4.11 -20.60 16.98
C LYS A 615 4.46 -19.19 16.50
N ASN A 616 4.08 -18.16 17.24
CA ASN A 616 4.36 -16.77 16.88
C ASN A 616 5.87 -16.47 16.97
N ILE A 617 6.55 -17.03 17.98
CA ILE A 617 8.01 -16.94 18.15
C ILE A 617 8.74 -17.75 17.07
N GLU A 618 8.31 -19.00 16.80
CA GLU A 618 8.87 -19.82 15.70
C GLU A 618 8.72 -19.09 14.35
N TYR A 619 7.52 -18.62 13.99
CA TYR A 619 7.26 -17.89 12.74
C TYR A 619 8.14 -16.64 12.56
N HIS A 620 8.39 -15.89 13.63
CA HIS A 620 9.22 -14.69 13.54
C HIS A 620 10.70 -15.03 13.31
N TYR A 621 11.22 -16.09 13.95
CA TYR A 621 12.61 -16.52 13.81
C TYR A 621 12.87 -17.52 12.67
N ASP A 622 11.83 -17.99 11.97
CA ASP A 622 11.93 -18.85 10.78
C ASP A 622 12.69 -18.19 9.61
N ALA A 623 12.95 -16.88 9.68
CA ALA A 623 13.89 -16.21 8.77
C ALA A 623 15.34 -16.71 8.95
N GLY A 624 15.66 -17.42 10.03
CA GLY A 624 16.97 -18.05 10.28
C GLY A 624 18.05 -17.07 10.75
N ASN A 625 18.98 -17.56 11.58
CA ASN A 625 20.05 -16.76 12.18
C ASN A 625 20.94 -16.02 11.15
N ASP A 626 21.11 -16.58 9.94
CA ASP A 626 21.97 -15.98 8.93
C ASP A 626 21.39 -14.68 8.35
N PHE A 627 20.08 -14.50 8.36
CA PHE A 627 19.45 -13.22 8.02
C PHE A 627 19.70 -12.17 9.10
N TYR A 628 19.47 -12.52 10.37
CA TYR A 628 19.65 -11.60 11.50
C TYR A 628 21.09 -11.10 11.64
N LYS A 629 22.09 -11.95 11.38
CA LYS A 629 23.52 -11.56 11.37
C LYS A 629 23.85 -10.43 10.39
N LEU A 630 23.02 -10.18 9.37
CA LEU A 630 23.29 -9.14 8.37
C LEU A 630 23.02 -7.73 8.91
N PHE A 631 22.17 -7.58 9.92
CA PHE A 631 21.84 -6.27 10.46
C PHE A 631 22.06 -6.12 11.96
N LEU A 632 22.07 -7.22 12.73
CA LEU A 632 22.51 -7.22 14.12
C LEU A 632 24.03 -7.18 14.20
N ASP A 633 24.55 -6.68 15.33
CA ASP A 633 25.95 -6.79 15.72
C ASP A 633 26.30 -8.20 16.25
N ASP A 634 27.57 -8.43 16.57
CA ASP A 634 28.09 -9.73 17.00
C ASP A 634 27.44 -10.24 18.30
N THR A 635 26.83 -9.37 19.11
CA THR A 635 26.06 -9.82 20.28
C THR A 635 24.79 -10.58 19.88
N MET A 636 24.30 -10.44 18.64
CA MET A 636 23.01 -10.97 18.17
C MET A 636 21.82 -10.49 19.00
N LEU A 637 21.91 -9.30 19.61
CA LEU A 637 20.82 -8.73 20.39
C LEU A 637 19.83 -8.01 19.49
N TYR A 638 18.65 -8.61 19.31
CA TYR A 638 17.53 -7.96 18.64
C TYR A 638 16.65 -7.19 19.63
N SER A 639 17.25 -6.18 20.27
CA SER A 639 16.61 -5.27 21.23
C SER A 639 17.34 -3.92 21.24
N SER A 640 16.70 -2.89 21.81
CA SER A 640 17.26 -1.55 21.95
C SER A 640 18.63 -1.55 22.64
N ALA A 641 19.55 -0.72 22.14
CA ALA A 641 20.84 -0.43 22.75
C ALA A 641 20.80 0.89 23.56
N ILE A 642 21.83 1.18 24.35
CA ILE A 642 22.02 2.49 24.99
C ILE A 642 23.23 3.17 24.36
N HIS A 643 22.97 4.24 23.62
CA HIS A 643 23.97 5.02 22.89
C HIS A 643 24.45 6.20 23.76
N GLY A 644 25.52 6.01 24.52
CA GLY A 644 26.06 7.06 25.40
C GLY A 644 25.39 7.09 26.79
N ASP A 645 25.03 8.28 27.27
CA ASP A 645 24.33 8.44 28.56
C ASP A 645 22.83 8.15 28.39
N ILE A 646 22.28 7.30 29.27
CA ILE A 646 20.87 6.92 29.30
C ILE A 646 19.94 8.13 29.54
N HIS A 647 20.46 9.20 30.16
CA HIS A 647 19.71 10.42 30.45
C HIS A 647 19.96 11.55 29.45
N ASP A 648 20.66 11.30 28.34
CA ASP A 648 20.87 12.32 27.33
C ASP A 648 19.57 12.64 26.59
N ALA A 649 18.85 13.65 27.10
CA ALA A 649 17.62 14.16 26.51
C ALA A 649 17.83 14.81 25.13
N ASN A 650 19.08 15.09 24.74
CA ASN A 650 19.45 15.65 23.45
C ASN A 650 20.06 14.61 22.52
N ILE A 651 19.97 13.32 22.85
CA ILE A 651 20.48 12.29 21.96
C ILE A 651 19.76 12.41 20.62
N SER A 652 20.55 12.80 19.62
CA SER A 652 20.02 13.03 18.29
C SER A 652 19.99 11.71 17.54
N VAL A 653 18.95 11.48 16.74
CA VAL A 653 19.03 10.46 15.67
C VAL A 653 20.22 10.71 14.73
N ASN A 654 20.79 11.92 14.72
CA ASN A 654 22.00 12.29 14.01
C ASN A 654 23.31 11.92 14.74
N VAL A 655 23.25 11.17 15.84
CA VAL A 655 24.45 10.57 16.48
C VAL A 655 25.29 9.79 15.47
N LEU A 656 24.69 9.30 14.37
CA LEU A 656 25.42 8.59 13.33
C LEU A 656 26.26 9.49 12.42
N ASP A 657 25.94 10.78 12.32
CA ASP A 657 26.63 11.72 11.43
C ASP A 657 28.07 12.02 11.93
N GLN A 658 28.42 11.58 13.14
CA GLN A 658 29.77 11.71 13.71
C GLN A 658 30.74 10.61 13.24
N PHE A 659 30.24 9.49 12.72
CA PHE A 659 31.06 8.37 12.26
C PHE A 659 31.42 8.56 10.79
N LYS A 660 32.69 8.37 10.45
CA LYS A 660 33.21 8.58 9.10
C LYS A 660 33.18 7.31 8.26
N THR A 661 33.13 6.15 8.91
CA THR A 661 33.19 4.83 8.28
C THR A 661 32.05 3.95 8.77
N PHE A 662 31.67 2.96 7.96
CA PHE A 662 30.61 2.01 8.30
C PHE A 662 31.06 1.10 9.46
N GLU A 663 32.34 0.73 9.48
CA GLU A 663 32.95 -0.10 10.53
C GLU A 663 32.89 0.58 11.91
N GLU A 664 33.07 1.91 11.97
CA GLU A 664 32.89 2.68 13.21
C GLU A 664 31.45 2.63 13.73
N GLN A 665 30.46 2.66 12.83
CA GLN A 665 29.05 2.53 13.20
C GLN A 665 28.73 1.13 13.73
N GLU A 666 29.32 0.09 13.12
CA GLU A 666 29.13 -1.30 13.57
C GLU A 666 29.73 -1.53 14.96
N ALA A 667 30.96 -1.06 15.19
CA ALA A 667 31.60 -1.12 16.51
C ALA A 667 30.83 -0.33 17.57
N HIS A 668 30.25 0.81 17.20
CA HIS A 668 29.42 1.61 18.10
C HIS A 668 28.14 0.87 18.51
N LEU A 669 27.46 0.19 17.59
CA LEU A 669 26.27 -0.59 17.91
C LEU A 669 26.59 -1.69 18.93
N GLU A 670 27.66 -2.46 18.70
CA GLU A 670 28.08 -3.53 19.61
C GLU A 670 28.40 -2.99 21.01
N ALA A 671 29.18 -1.90 21.09
CA ALA A 671 29.51 -1.25 22.36
C ALA A 671 28.25 -0.76 23.09
N SER A 672 27.27 -0.21 22.36
CA SER A 672 26.00 0.30 22.89
C SER A 672 25.10 -0.83 23.40
N GLN A 673 25.15 -2.02 22.79
CA GLN A 673 24.44 -3.20 23.29
C GLN A 673 24.99 -3.68 24.63
N TYR A 674 26.32 -3.70 24.79
CA TYR A 674 26.93 -4.00 26.08
C TYR A 674 26.62 -2.96 27.14
N ALA A 675 26.63 -1.66 26.79
CA ALA A 675 26.24 -0.58 27.71
C ALA A 675 24.82 -0.78 28.24
N LYS A 676 23.89 -1.20 27.38
CA LYS A 676 22.52 -1.55 27.79
C LYS A 676 22.45 -2.73 28.75
N ILE A 677 23.19 -3.80 28.49
CA ILE A 677 23.23 -4.94 29.42
C ILE A 677 23.80 -4.50 30.77
N ASP A 678 24.89 -3.73 30.78
CA ASP A 678 25.53 -3.27 32.00
C ASP A 678 24.60 -2.36 32.83
N ALA A 679 23.80 -1.50 32.17
CA ALA A 679 22.75 -0.71 32.81
C ALA A 679 21.67 -1.59 33.46
N MET A 680 21.21 -2.65 32.78
CA MET A 680 20.24 -3.61 33.32
C MET A 680 20.81 -4.39 34.52
N ILE A 681 22.09 -4.79 34.46
CA ILE A 681 22.81 -5.45 35.56
C ILE A 681 22.87 -4.54 36.79
N ALA A 682 23.23 -3.27 36.59
CA ALA A 682 23.29 -2.28 37.67
C ALA A 682 21.91 -2.04 38.28
N ARG A 683 20.87 -1.93 37.45
CA ARG A 683 19.47 -1.72 37.84
C ARG A 683 18.93 -2.87 38.70
N ALA A 684 19.24 -4.12 38.34
CA ALA A 684 18.87 -5.30 39.13
C ALA A 684 19.69 -5.42 40.44
N ASP A 685 20.80 -4.69 40.61
CA ASP A 685 21.75 -4.85 41.73
C ASP A 685 22.27 -6.30 41.83
N ILE A 686 22.73 -6.86 40.70
CA ILE A 686 23.26 -8.24 40.63
C ILE A 686 24.65 -8.31 41.27
N LYS A 687 24.83 -9.28 42.17
CA LYS A 687 26.05 -9.53 42.94
C LYS A 687 26.65 -10.91 42.62
N ALA A 688 27.89 -11.11 43.04
CA ALA A 688 28.55 -12.39 42.89
C ALA A 688 27.84 -13.48 43.69
N GLY A 689 27.62 -14.63 43.05
CA GLY A 689 26.90 -15.76 43.64
C GLY A 689 25.37 -15.70 43.58
N ASP A 690 24.76 -14.57 43.18
CA ASP A 690 23.31 -14.45 43.01
C ASP A 690 22.80 -15.49 41.99
N SER A 691 21.60 -16.05 42.22
CA SER A 691 20.87 -16.76 41.17
C SER A 691 19.95 -15.79 40.42
N VAL A 692 20.14 -15.71 39.09
CA VAL A 692 19.43 -14.79 38.21
C VAL A 692 18.59 -15.59 37.22
N LEU A 693 17.30 -15.28 37.13
CA LEU A 693 16.43 -15.79 36.07
C LEU A 693 16.35 -14.77 34.94
N GLU A 694 16.74 -15.15 33.73
CA GLU A 694 16.55 -14.35 32.52
C GLU A 694 15.37 -14.91 31.72
N ILE A 695 14.27 -14.16 31.68
CA ILE A 695 13.05 -14.51 30.94
C ILE A 695 13.17 -13.97 29.51
N GLY A 696 13.32 -14.86 28.52
CA GLY A 696 13.57 -14.48 27.14
C GLY A 696 15.04 -14.19 26.87
N CYS A 697 15.92 -15.19 27.03
CA CYS A 697 17.37 -15.02 26.98
C CYS A 697 17.97 -14.81 25.58
N GLY A 698 17.15 -14.84 24.52
CA GLY A 698 17.59 -14.73 23.13
C GLY A 698 18.76 -15.68 22.81
N TRP A 699 19.81 -15.12 22.21
CA TRP A 699 21.05 -15.82 21.84
C TRP A 699 22.12 -15.84 22.95
N GLY A 700 21.74 -15.54 24.20
CA GLY A 700 22.57 -15.74 25.39
C GLY A 700 23.59 -14.64 25.71
N ALA A 701 23.66 -13.55 24.95
CA ALA A 701 24.64 -12.48 25.16
C ALA A 701 24.55 -11.83 26.55
N CYS A 702 23.31 -11.60 27.04
CA CYS A 702 23.08 -11.02 28.36
C CYS A 702 23.52 -11.99 29.47
N ALA A 703 23.12 -13.26 29.42
CA ALA A 703 23.60 -14.30 30.34
C ALA A 703 25.13 -14.38 30.41
N ILE A 704 25.81 -14.36 29.24
CA ILE A 704 27.28 -14.38 29.15
C ILE A 704 27.88 -13.14 29.82
N ARG A 705 27.36 -11.94 29.52
CA ARG A 705 27.85 -10.69 30.13
C ARG A 705 27.64 -10.67 31.64
N MET A 706 26.48 -11.10 32.13
CA MET A 706 26.16 -11.21 33.56
C MET A 706 27.12 -12.15 34.29
N ALA A 707 27.25 -13.40 33.83
CA ALA A 707 28.11 -14.39 34.46
C ALA A 707 29.59 -13.97 34.41
N ARG A 708 30.05 -13.40 33.28
CA ARG A 708 31.45 -12.96 33.12
C ARG A 708 31.79 -11.80 34.06
N THR A 709 30.92 -10.80 34.16
CA THR A 709 31.21 -9.56 34.92
C THR A 709 30.89 -9.66 36.41
N LYS A 710 29.88 -10.45 36.80
CA LYS A 710 29.42 -10.57 38.18
C LYS A 710 29.69 -11.90 38.83
N GLN A 711 30.04 -12.96 38.08
CA GLN A 711 30.17 -14.32 38.62
C GLN A 711 28.87 -14.80 39.31
N CYS A 712 27.72 -14.43 38.74
CA CYS A 712 26.40 -14.92 39.15
C CYS A 712 26.02 -16.19 38.38
N LYS A 713 25.03 -16.92 38.89
CA LYS A 713 24.45 -18.09 38.21
C LYS A 713 23.23 -17.66 37.43
N VAL A 714 23.19 -17.92 36.13
CA VAL A 714 22.09 -17.48 35.25
C VAL A 714 21.30 -18.68 34.73
N THR A 715 19.99 -18.65 34.90
CA THR A 715 19.06 -19.54 34.19
C THR A 715 18.35 -18.73 33.12
N GLY A 716 18.66 -18.97 31.84
CA GLY A 716 18.05 -18.30 30.70
C GLY A 716 16.93 -19.13 30.09
N LEU A 717 15.77 -18.52 29.84
CA LEU A 717 14.63 -19.18 29.22
C LEU A 717 14.42 -18.71 27.78
N THR A 718 14.22 -19.64 26.85
CA THR A 718 13.73 -19.35 25.50
C THR A 718 12.68 -20.37 25.06
N LEU A 719 11.85 -20.02 24.08
CA LEU A 719 10.93 -20.94 23.40
C LEU A 719 11.44 -21.36 22.01
N SER A 720 12.45 -20.67 21.47
CA SER A 720 13.03 -20.99 20.16
C SER A 720 14.14 -22.04 20.29
N HIS A 721 14.03 -23.10 19.49
CA HIS A 721 15.04 -24.15 19.45
C HIS A 721 16.34 -23.64 18.81
N GLU A 722 16.25 -22.74 17.83
CA GLU A 722 17.42 -22.13 17.18
C GLU A 722 18.17 -21.20 18.13
N GLN A 723 17.45 -20.36 18.88
CA GLN A 723 18.05 -19.51 19.90
C GLN A 723 18.70 -20.34 21.00
N HIS A 724 18.04 -21.40 21.46
CA HIS A 724 18.61 -22.31 22.45
C HIS A 724 19.92 -22.94 21.96
N ALA A 725 19.95 -23.45 20.71
CA ALA A 725 21.13 -24.07 20.13
C ALA A 725 22.30 -23.07 20.03
N GLU A 726 22.06 -21.88 19.47
CA GLU A 726 23.08 -20.84 19.33
C GLU A 726 23.55 -20.30 20.69
N ALA A 727 22.64 -20.01 21.62
CA ALA A 727 22.96 -19.53 22.96
C ALA A 727 23.81 -20.55 23.73
N THR A 728 23.45 -21.83 23.67
CA THR A 728 24.21 -22.91 24.31
C THR A 728 25.62 -23.02 23.72
N ALA A 729 25.76 -22.95 22.39
CA ALA A 729 27.05 -22.96 21.72
C ALA A 729 27.91 -21.76 22.12
N ARG A 730 27.34 -20.55 22.17
CA ARG A 730 28.02 -19.32 22.61
C ARG A 730 28.48 -19.38 24.07
N VAL A 731 27.63 -19.90 24.96
CA VAL A 731 27.96 -20.09 26.38
C VAL A 731 29.13 -21.07 26.54
N ALA A 732 29.12 -22.18 25.79
CA ALA A 732 30.21 -23.16 25.80
C ALA A 732 31.51 -22.56 25.25
N ALA A 733 31.46 -21.84 24.13
CA ALA A 733 32.60 -21.13 23.56
C ALA A 733 33.18 -20.08 24.51
N ALA A 734 32.34 -19.44 25.33
CA ALA A 734 32.77 -18.50 26.36
C ALA A 734 33.35 -19.16 27.62
N GLY A 735 33.29 -20.50 27.76
CA GLY A 735 33.77 -21.24 28.93
C GLY A 735 32.89 -21.09 30.18
N LEU A 736 31.61 -20.69 30.02
CA LEU A 736 30.73 -20.30 31.13
C LEU A 736 29.60 -21.31 31.43
N SER A 737 29.64 -22.51 30.84
CA SER A 737 28.60 -23.55 31.04
C SER A 737 28.42 -24.01 32.49
N HIS A 738 29.35 -23.69 33.38
CA HIS A 738 29.25 -23.98 34.82
C HIS A 738 28.48 -22.91 35.61
N LEU A 739 28.24 -21.73 35.01
CA LEU A 739 27.49 -20.62 35.59
C LEU A 739 26.17 -20.34 34.87
N ILE A 740 26.01 -20.80 33.63
CA ILE A 740 24.84 -20.48 32.79
C ILE A 740 24.15 -21.77 32.37
N ASP A 741 22.84 -21.82 32.58
CA ASP A 741 21.93 -22.87 32.14
C ASP A 741 20.85 -22.28 31.23
N ILE A 742 20.81 -22.69 29.95
CA ILE A 742 19.83 -22.23 28.96
C ILE A 742 18.77 -23.31 28.78
N GLN A 743 17.49 -22.95 28.91
CA GLN A 743 16.39 -23.90 28.92
C GLN A 743 15.33 -23.54 27.87
N ILE A 744 14.85 -24.56 27.14
CA ILE A 744 13.62 -24.46 26.36
C ILE A 744 12.44 -24.57 27.32
N CYS A 745 11.97 -23.44 27.85
CA CYS A 745 10.94 -23.41 28.88
C CYS A 745 10.06 -22.17 28.74
N ASP A 746 8.75 -22.36 28.81
CA ASP A 746 7.82 -21.25 28.97
C ASP A 746 7.96 -20.67 30.38
N TYR A 747 8.10 -19.35 30.50
CA TYR A 747 8.26 -18.68 31.79
C TYR A 747 7.13 -19.06 32.77
N ARG A 748 5.92 -19.33 32.29
CA ARG A 748 4.77 -19.74 33.11
C ARG A 748 5.01 -21.05 33.87
N ASP A 749 5.90 -21.90 33.37
CA ASP A 749 6.20 -23.22 33.90
C ASP A 749 7.51 -23.29 34.70
N VAL A 750 8.29 -22.20 34.74
CA VAL A 750 9.57 -22.15 35.46
C VAL A 750 9.39 -22.50 36.94
N ARG A 751 10.32 -23.30 37.48
CA ARG A 751 10.30 -23.74 38.89
C ARG A 751 11.48 -23.12 39.65
N GLY A 752 11.37 -23.06 40.98
CA GLY A 752 12.39 -22.51 41.85
C GLY A 752 12.20 -21.04 42.23
N THR A 753 13.18 -20.52 42.97
CA THR A 753 13.26 -19.13 43.42
C THR A 753 14.64 -18.53 43.12
N PHE A 754 14.67 -17.25 42.77
CA PHE A 754 15.83 -16.53 42.28
C PHE A 754 16.03 -15.24 43.07
N ASP A 755 17.30 -14.85 43.24
CA ASP A 755 17.65 -13.57 43.87
C ASP A 755 17.21 -12.40 42.99
N LYS A 756 17.34 -12.56 41.67
CA LYS A 756 17.09 -11.53 40.66
C LYS A 756 16.33 -12.09 39.47
N VAL A 757 15.53 -11.24 38.84
CA VAL A 757 14.88 -11.54 37.55
C VAL A 757 15.28 -10.48 36.53
N MET A 758 15.58 -10.90 35.32
CA MET A 758 15.83 -10.01 34.18
C MET A 758 14.92 -10.40 33.02
N SER A 759 14.39 -9.41 32.31
CA SER A 759 13.59 -9.60 31.09
C SER A 759 13.85 -8.43 30.18
N ILE A 760 14.27 -8.67 28.94
CA ILE A 760 14.52 -7.62 27.95
C ILE A 760 13.56 -7.85 26.77
N GLU A 761 12.65 -6.89 26.53
CA GLU A 761 11.74 -6.84 25.37
C GLU A 761 10.99 -8.16 25.11
N MET A 762 10.51 -8.77 26.20
CA MET A 762 9.74 -10.02 26.19
C MET A 762 8.23 -9.77 26.43
N LEU A 763 7.87 -8.68 27.09
CA LEU A 763 6.48 -8.42 27.50
C LEU A 763 5.56 -8.13 26.30
N GLU A 764 6.14 -7.65 25.21
CA GLU A 764 5.53 -7.39 23.91
C GLU A 764 4.93 -8.67 23.32
N ALA A 765 5.51 -9.84 23.63
CA ALA A 765 5.01 -11.15 23.21
C ALA A 765 3.98 -11.77 24.18
N VAL A 766 3.71 -11.14 25.32
CA VAL A 766 2.82 -11.69 26.36
C VAL A 766 1.35 -11.45 26.00
N GLY A 767 0.99 -10.26 25.51
CA GLY A 767 -0.40 -9.89 25.27
C GLY A 767 -1.11 -9.33 26.51
N HIS A 768 -2.06 -8.41 26.29
CA HIS A 768 -2.82 -7.74 27.36
C HIS A 768 -3.43 -8.70 28.39
N GLU A 769 -4.10 -9.76 27.91
CA GLU A 769 -4.82 -10.73 28.75
C GLU A 769 -3.90 -11.53 29.69
N HIS A 770 -2.59 -11.59 29.40
CA HIS A 770 -1.62 -12.41 30.12
C HIS A 770 -0.67 -11.59 31.01
N LEU A 771 -0.75 -10.26 31.02
CA LEU A 771 0.02 -9.42 31.92
C LEU A 771 -0.12 -9.85 33.41
N PRO A 772 -1.32 -10.18 33.93
CA PRO A 772 -1.43 -10.65 35.32
C PRO A 772 -0.67 -11.97 35.57
N SER A 773 -0.67 -12.88 34.59
CA SER A 773 0.07 -14.14 34.68
C SER A 773 1.58 -13.94 34.66
N PHE A 774 2.06 -12.97 33.87
CA PHE A 774 3.47 -12.61 33.81
C PHE A 774 3.96 -12.08 35.15
N PHE A 775 3.32 -11.04 35.69
CA PHE A 775 3.74 -10.46 36.97
C PHE A 775 3.50 -11.40 38.16
N ALA A 776 2.46 -12.26 38.12
CA ALA A 776 2.31 -13.33 39.11
C ALA A 776 3.47 -14.33 39.07
N THR A 777 4.01 -14.61 37.89
CA THR A 777 5.19 -15.47 37.76
C THR A 777 6.43 -14.80 38.31
N VAL A 778 6.68 -13.52 37.96
CA VAL A 778 7.80 -12.74 38.50
C VAL A 778 7.74 -12.69 40.03
N HIS A 779 6.57 -12.39 40.61
CA HIS A 779 6.38 -12.38 42.06
C HIS A 779 6.66 -13.74 42.70
N ARG A 780 6.18 -14.84 42.09
CA ARG A 780 6.39 -16.20 42.59
C ARG A 780 7.85 -16.62 42.62
N VAL A 781 8.61 -16.30 41.57
CA VAL A 781 9.99 -16.78 41.41
C VAL A 781 11.00 -15.88 42.11
N LEU A 782 10.65 -14.62 42.38
CA LEU A 782 11.56 -13.68 43.04
C LEU A 782 11.53 -13.88 44.57
N LYS A 783 12.71 -13.90 45.19
CA LYS A 783 12.82 -13.91 46.67
C LYS A 783 12.33 -12.57 47.25
N PRO A 784 11.80 -12.54 48.50
CA PRO A 784 11.50 -11.28 49.18
C PRO A 784 12.73 -10.36 49.24
N GLY A 785 12.55 -9.07 48.94
CA GLY A 785 13.64 -8.09 48.78
C GLY A 785 14.41 -8.20 47.46
N GLY A 786 14.15 -9.22 46.65
CA GLY A 786 14.70 -9.37 45.31
C GLY A 786 14.20 -8.30 44.36
N LYS A 787 15.00 -8.03 43.31
CA LYS A 787 14.69 -7.06 42.26
C LYS A 787 14.52 -7.74 40.91
N ALA A 788 13.54 -7.30 40.15
CA ALA A 788 13.40 -7.61 38.74
C ALA A 788 13.70 -6.37 37.88
N ALA A 789 14.64 -6.49 36.95
CA ALA A 789 14.89 -5.47 35.93
C ALA A 789 14.18 -5.88 34.63
N ILE A 790 13.28 -5.05 34.14
CA ILE A 790 12.45 -5.33 32.96
C ILE A 790 12.61 -4.19 31.96
N GLN A 791 13.17 -4.47 30.77
CA GLN A 791 13.14 -3.57 29.62
C GLN A 791 11.92 -3.90 28.75
N VAL A 792 11.13 -2.90 28.37
CA VAL A 792 9.85 -3.10 27.67
C VAL A 792 9.44 -1.88 26.86
N ILE A 793 9.04 -2.11 25.61
CA ILE A 793 8.39 -1.14 24.75
C ILE A 793 6.96 -0.91 25.25
N THR A 794 6.59 0.36 25.47
CA THR A 794 5.28 0.72 26.03
C THR A 794 4.49 1.69 25.17
N MET A 795 3.18 1.52 25.20
CA MET A 795 2.20 2.48 24.70
C MET A 795 1.88 3.50 25.81
N PRO A 796 1.77 4.81 25.51
CA PRO A 796 1.37 5.79 26.52
C PRO A 796 -0.02 5.47 27.11
N ASP A 797 -0.19 5.66 28.42
CA ASP A 797 -1.42 5.27 29.12
C ASP A 797 -2.69 5.89 28.51
N GLY A 798 -2.65 7.17 28.11
CA GLY A 798 -3.78 7.87 27.49
C GLY A 798 -4.23 7.29 26.14
N ARG A 799 -3.42 6.43 25.51
CA ARG A 799 -3.76 5.73 24.26
C ARG A 799 -3.92 4.23 24.42
N TYR A 800 -3.61 3.67 25.59
CA TYR A 800 -3.58 2.23 25.80
C TYR A 800 -4.94 1.56 25.59
N GLU A 801 -6.02 2.14 26.11
CA GLU A 801 -7.37 1.60 25.92
C GLU A 801 -7.77 1.58 24.43
N SER A 802 -7.47 2.66 23.70
CA SER A 802 -7.72 2.71 22.26
C SER A 802 -6.88 1.69 21.51
N TYR A 803 -5.63 1.43 21.92
CA TYR A 803 -4.74 0.45 21.32
C TYR A 803 -5.14 -1.01 21.62
N CYS A 804 -5.64 -1.29 22.82
CA CYS A 804 -6.21 -2.60 23.15
C CYS A 804 -7.48 -2.91 22.33
N ASN A 805 -8.24 -1.86 22.00
CA ASN A 805 -9.45 -1.97 21.20
C ASN A 805 -9.22 -1.67 19.71
N SER A 806 -8.00 -1.34 19.29
CA SER A 806 -7.70 -1.02 17.91
C SER A 806 -7.62 -2.29 17.07
N GLU A 807 -7.78 -2.08 15.76
CA GLU A 807 -7.55 -3.08 14.73
C GLU A 807 -6.07 -3.52 14.69
N SER A 808 -5.75 -4.47 13.80
CA SER A 808 -4.34 -4.80 13.55
C SER A 808 -3.63 -3.59 13.01
N ASP A 809 -2.38 -3.39 13.43
CA ASP A 809 -1.46 -2.48 12.78
C ASP A 809 -0.53 -3.28 11.84
N PHE A 810 0.25 -2.57 11.03
CA PHE A 810 1.24 -3.17 10.13
C PHE A 810 2.20 -4.12 10.89
N ILE A 811 2.61 -3.74 12.10
CA ILE A 811 3.55 -4.50 12.92
C ILE A 811 2.96 -5.86 13.30
N ARG A 812 1.73 -5.89 13.80
CA ARG A 812 1.00 -7.12 14.15
C ARG A 812 0.66 -7.98 12.93
N ALA A 813 0.44 -7.36 11.77
CA ALA A 813 0.11 -8.07 10.55
C ALA A 813 1.33 -8.77 9.91
N TYR A 814 2.50 -8.13 9.94
CA TYR A 814 3.66 -8.55 9.15
C TYR A 814 4.92 -8.90 9.94
N ILE A 815 5.15 -8.26 11.09
CA ILE A 815 6.41 -8.38 11.83
C ILE A 815 6.22 -9.24 13.08
N PHE A 816 5.34 -8.84 14.00
CA PHE A 816 5.08 -9.52 15.26
C PHE A 816 3.60 -9.94 15.41
N PRO A 817 3.17 -11.03 14.74
CA PRO A 817 1.84 -11.60 14.96
C PRO A 817 1.59 -11.91 16.44
N GLY A 818 0.51 -11.33 16.99
CA GLY A 818 0.19 -11.44 18.43
C GLY A 818 0.93 -10.46 19.35
N GLY A 819 1.82 -9.62 18.82
CA GLY A 819 2.53 -8.59 19.58
C GLY A 819 1.58 -7.55 20.21
N HIS A 820 1.88 -7.14 21.43
CA HIS A 820 1.08 -6.17 22.18
C HIS A 820 1.94 -5.33 23.13
N LEU A 821 2.02 -4.03 22.88
CA LEU A 821 2.75 -3.09 23.74
C LEU A 821 1.94 -2.79 25.01
N PRO A 822 2.40 -3.13 26.23
CA PRO A 822 1.73 -2.74 27.47
C PRO A 822 1.85 -1.23 27.75
N SER A 823 1.13 -0.73 28.76
CA SER A 823 1.37 0.60 29.34
C SER A 823 1.82 0.49 30.79
N VAL A 824 2.43 1.54 31.34
CA VAL A 824 2.88 1.58 32.75
C VAL A 824 1.70 1.36 33.69
N GLY A 825 0.57 2.02 33.46
CA GLY A 825 -0.66 1.82 34.22
C GLY A 825 -1.19 0.39 34.13
N ALA A 826 -1.19 -0.20 32.93
CA ALA A 826 -1.64 -1.58 32.73
C ALA A 826 -0.77 -2.62 33.44
N MET A 827 0.55 -2.46 33.39
CA MET A 827 1.50 -3.32 34.10
C MET A 827 1.36 -3.20 35.61
N THR A 828 1.26 -1.97 36.13
CA THR A 828 1.06 -1.71 37.55
C THR A 828 -0.27 -2.31 38.03
N ASN A 829 -1.34 -2.18 37.25
CA ASN A 829 -2.63 -2.80 37.54
C ASN A 829 -2.59 -4.33 37.44
N ALA A 830 -1.79 -4.90 36.55
CA ALA A 830 -1.64 -6.35 36.44
C ALA A 830 -0.78 -6.94 37.59
N SER A 831 0.14 -6.16 38.17
CA SER A 831 1.07 -6.62 39.21
C SER A 831 0.33 -7.11 40.47
N PRO A 832 0.72 -8.25 41.06
CA PRO A 832 0.25 -8.67 42.37
C PRO A 832 0.67 -7.69 43.47
N ARG A 833 -0.04 -7.73 44.61
CA ARG A 833 0.42 -7.03 45.82
C ARG A 833 1.76 -7.62 46.26
N GLY A 834 2.64 -6.76 46.75
CA GLY A 834 3.99 -7.14 47.15
C GLY A 834 5.01 -7.19 46.01
N LEU A 835 4.65 -6.85 44.77
CA LEU A 835 5.60 -6.57 43.68
C LEU A 835 5.37 -5.14 43.16
N GLU A 836 6.26 -4.23 43.55
CA GLU A 836 6.09 -2.79 43.35
C GLU A 836 7.05 -2.25 42.30
N LEU A 837 6.55 -1.40 41.40
CA LEU A 837 7.38 -0.62 40.49
C LEU A 837 8.07 0.49 41.27
N THR A 838 9.40 0.45 41.33
CA THR A 838 10.21 1.39 42.15
C THR A 838 10.84 2.51 41.34
N SER A 839 11.22 2.25 40.09
CA SER A 839 11.77 3.26 39.17
C SER A 839 11.65 2.78 37.72
N TYR A 840 11.66 3.71 36.77
CA TYR A 840 11.89 3.41 35.36
C TYR A 840 12.53 4.60 34.65
N ASP A 841 13.34 4.33 33.64
CA ASP A 841 13.89 5.32 32.71
C ASP A 841 13.40 5.03 31.29
N ASP A 842 13.17 6.07 30.50
CA ASP A 842 12.78 5.96 29.08
C ASP A 842 14.03 6.05 28.19
N ILE A 843 14.25 4.99 27.41
CA ILE A 843 15.33 4.86 26.43
C ILE A 843 14.81 4.86 24.99
N GLY A 844 13.55 5.27 24.74
CA GLY A 844 12.93 5.22 23.42
C GLY A 844 13.74 5.93 22.33
N LEU A 845 14.36 7.07 22.63
CA LEU A 845 15.23 7.78 21.66
C LEU A 845 16.47 6.97 21.27
N HIS A 846 17.03 6.17 22.19
CA HIS A 846 18.12 5.25 21.84
C HIS A 846 17.64 4.13 20.92
N TYR A 847 16.39 3.67 21.07
CA TYR A 847 15.82 2.69 20.15
C TYR A 847 15.66 3.25 18.73
N ALA A 848 15.30 4.54 18.58
CA ALA A 848 15.30 5.17 17.25
C ALA A 848 16.68 5.08 16.58
N VAL A 849 17.77 5.35 17.32
CA VAL A 849 19.14 5.21 16.80
C VAL A 849 19.48 3.75 16.47
N THR A 850 19.10 2.80 17.33
CA THR A 850 19.31 1.36 17.10
C THR A 850 18.61 0.89 15.81
N LEU A 851 17.35 1.30 15.59
CA LEU A 851 16.57 0.95 14.39
C LEU A 851 17.15 1.55 13.12
N ARG A 852 17.68 2.79 13.19
CA ARG A 852 18.41 3.40 12.08
C ARG A 852 19.65 2.59 11.72
N LEU A 853 20.47 2.22 12.71
CA LEU A 853 21.66 1.40 12.51
C LEU A 853 21.33 0.03 11.90
N TRP A 854 20.27 -0.63 12.37
CA TRP A 854 19.81 -1.89 11.78
C TRP A 854 19.34 -1.72 10.34
N ARG A 855 18.56 -0.68 10.03
CA ARG A 855 18.14 -0.39 8.66
C ARG A 855 19.34 -0.12 7.76
N ASP A 856 20.26 0.73 8.18
CA ASP A 856 21.42 1.13 7.38
C ASP A 856 22.32 -0.10 7.11
N ARG A 857 22.56 -0.95 8.12
CA ARG A 857 23.28 -2.23 7.96
C ARG A 857 22.56 -3.21 7.02
N MET A 858 21.24 -3.34 7.17
CA MET A 858 20.42 -4.21 6.32
C MET A 858 20.46 -3.76 4.87
N MET A 859 20.29 -2.46 4.62
CA MET A 859 20.27 -1.89 3.27
C MET A 859 21.65 -1.94 2.62
N ALA A 860 22.73 -1.75 3.39
CA ALA A 860 24.10 -1.97 2.91
C ALA A 860 24.35 -3.42 2.45
N ARG A 861 23.63 -4.39 3.02
CA ARG A 861 23.71 -5.84 2.70
C ARG A 861 22.50 -6.38 1.93
N ALA A 862 21.71 -5.48 1.33
CA ALA A 862 20.51 -5.83 0.57
C ALA A 862 20.82 -6.85 -0.55
N GLY A 863 21.98 -6.72 -1.21
CA GLY A 863 22.41 -7.64 -2.26
C GLY A 863 22.56 -9.08 -1.77
N ARG A 864 23.22 -9.31 -0.64
CA ARG A 864 23.32 -10.63 0.00
C ARG A 864 21.99 -11.16 0.50
N ILE A 865 21.13 -10.32 1.07
CA ILE A 865 19.77 -10.71 1.46
C ILE A 865 19.02 -11.25 0.23
N LEU A 866 19.03 -10.52 -0.89
CA LEU A 866 18.41 -10.98 -2.13
C LEU A 866 19.08 -12.26 -2.67
N GLY A 867 20.40 -12.37 -2.55
CA GLY A 867 21.18 -13.54 -2.95
C GLY A 867 20.90 -14.81 -2.14
N MET A 868 20.43 -14.68 -0.90
CA MET A 868 19.97 -15.79 -0.05
C MET A 868 18.58 -16.31 -0.44
N GLY A 869 17.91 -15.67 -1.41
CA GLY A 869 16.58 -16.06 -1.89
C GLY A 869 15.41 -15.27 -1.30
N TYR A 870 15.67 -14.28 -0.43
CA TYR A 870 14.62 -13.38 0.03
C TYR A 870 14.15 -12.47 -1.11
N SER A 871 12.85 -12.18 -1.13
CA SER A 871 12.29 -11.27 -2.13
C SER A 871 12.58 -9.81 -1.80
N ARG A 872 12.60 -8.95 -2.82
CA ARG A 872 12.64 -7.49 -2.61
C ARG A 872 11.47 -6.97 -1.79
N LYS A 873 10.30 -7.61 -1.90
CA LYS A 873 9.12 -7.31 -1.08
C LYS A 873 9.42 -7.54 0.41
N PHE A 874 10.14 -8.60 0.75
CA PHE A 874 10.56 -8.89 2.11
C PHE A 874 11.56 -7.83 2.62
N LEU A 875 12.53 -7.43 1.80
CA LEU A 875 13.47 -6.36 2.17
C LEU A 875 12.72 -5.05 2.46
N ARG A 876 11.80 -4.64 1.57
CA ARG A 876 10.99 -3.43 1.76
C ARG A 876 10.04 -3.50 2.95
N MET A 877 9.59 -4.71 3.33
CA MET A 877 8.81 -4.92 4.55
C MET A 877 9.62 -4.58 5.79
N PHE A 878 10.85 -5.09 5.90
CA PHE A 878 11.74 -4.78 7.02
C PHE A 878 12.20 -3.32 7.00
N GLU A 879 12.46 -2.74 5.82
CA GLU A 879 12.82 -1.33 5.67
C GLU A 879 11.70 -0.41 6.18
N PHE A 880 10.45 -0.68 5.77
CA PHE A 880 9.28 0.04 6.26
C PHE A 880 9.10 -0.11 7.76
N TYR A 881 9.26 -1.34 8.27
CA TYR A 881 9.16 -1.61 9.70
C TYR A 881 10.20 -0.81 10.50
N PHE A 882 11.49 -0.87 10.14
CA PHE A 882 12.52 -0.13 10.85
C PHE A 882 12.31 1.38 10.76
N ALA A 883 12.00 1.92 9.57
CA ALA A 883 11.75 3.35 9.40
C ALA A 883 10.51 3.84 10.16
N TYR A 884 9.43 3.05 10.19
CA TYR A 884 8.23 3.38 10.95
C TYR A 884 8.47 3.37 12.45
N CYS A 885 9.12 2.33 12.98
CA CYS A 885 9.42 2.25 14.40
C CYS A 885 10.43 3.33 14.83
N GLU A 886 11.44 3.63 14.00
CA GLU A 886 12.38 4.74 14.23
C GLU A 886 11.61 6.07 14.40
N ALA A 887 10.71 6.38 13.45
CA ALA A 887 9.88 7.57 13.50
C ALA A 887 8.93 7.58 14.71
N ALA A 888 8.36 6.43 15.08
CA ALA A 888 7.44 6.33 16.21
C ALA A 888 8.14 6.59 17.56
N PHE A 889 9.34 6.04 17.77
CA PHE A 889 10.15 6.32 18.95
C PHE A 889 10.66 7.76 18.99
N ALA A 890 11.20 8.27 17.86
CA ALA A 890 11.71 9.64 17.75
C ALA A 890 10.64 10.70 18.09
N ASN A 891 9.37 10.40 17.81
CA ASN A 891 8.22 11.28 18.08
C ASN A 891 7.42 10.88 19.33
N LYS A 892 7.96 10.02 20.20
CA LYS A 892 7.34 9.60 21.48
C LYS A 892 5.91 9.05 21.32
N LEU A 893 5.65 8.42 20.16
CA LEU A 893 4.41 7.68 19.93
C LEU A 893 4.46 6.30 20.60
N ILE A 894 5.63 5.83 20.95
CA ILE A 894 5.89 4.67 21.81
C ILE A 894 7.15 4.99 22.61
N TYR A 895 7.31 4.32 23.75
CA TYR A 895 8.47 4.45 24.62
C TYR A 895 9.16 3.10 24.77
N ASP A 896 10.39 3.07 25.24
CA ASP A 896 11.04 1.85 25.68
C ASP A 896 11.61 2.09 27.08
N LEU A 897 11.17 1.32 28.05
CA LEU A 897 11.39 1.61 29.46
C LEU A 897 12.26 0.55 30.10
N GLN A 898 13.32 0.96 30.82
CA GLN A 898 14.02 0.09 31.76
C GLN A 898 13.46 0.27 33.17
N MET A 899 12.73 -0.74 33.65
CA MET A 899 11.94 -0.70 34.88
C MET A 899 12.56 -1.57 35.99
N THR A 900 12.43 -1.11 37.24
CA THR A 900 12.84 -1.86 38.44
C THR A 900 11.63 -2.22 39.27
N TRP A 901 11.38 -3.51 39.44
CA TRP A 901 10.33 -4.03 40.31
C TRP A 901 10.94 -4.68 41.54
N THR A 902 10.42 -4.38 42.72
CA THR A 902 10.92 -4.93 43.99
C THR A 902 9.84 -5.76 44.66
N LYS A 903 10.19 -6.97 45.12
CA LYS A 903 9.28 -7.78 45.90
C LYS A 903 9.33 -7.37 47.37
N THR A 904 8.29 -6.68 47.85
CA THR A 904 8.18 -6.15 49.21
C THR A 904 7.53 -7.15 50.19
N SER A 905 6.67 -8.05 49.72
CA SER A 905 6.01 -9.06 50.57
C SER A 905 5.49 -10.29 49.79
N ASP A 906 5.18 -11.37 50.51
CA ASP A 906 4.63 -12.62 49.95
C ASP A 906 3.09 -12.68 49.94
N ASP A 907 2.38 -11.68 50.47
CA ASP A 907 0.93 -11.78 50.70
C ASP A 907 0.07 -11.48 49.46
N THR A 908 -0.42 -12.53 48.81
CA THR A 908 -1.24 -12.47 47.59
C THR A 908 -2.76 -12.46 47.82
N THR A 909 -3.24 -12.41 49.07
CA THR A 909 -4.58 -12.94 49.41
C THR A 909 -5.77 -12.00 49.17
N GLN A 910 -5.58 -10.69 48.93
CA GLN A 910 -6.70 -9.73 49.02
C GLN A 910 -7.46 -9.45 47.70
N ARG A 911 -6.89 -9.78 46.52
CA ARG A 911 -7.53 -9.49 45.22
C ARG A 911 -8.70 -10.41 44.86
N TYR A 912 -8.71 -11.63 45.38
CA TYR A 912 -9.82 -12.58 45.16
C TYR A 912 -11.09 -12.14 45.92
N ILE A 913 -10.92 -11.49 47.07
CA ILE A 913 -12.00 -10.97 47.91
C ILE A 913 -12.59 -9.69 47.31
N GLU A 914 -11.77 -8.82 46.74
CA GLU A 914 -12.24 -7.58 46.10
C GLU A 914 -12.91 -7.80 44.73
N LYS A 915 -12.48 -8.83 43.98
CA LYS A 915 -13.14 -9.21 42.72
C LYS A 915 -14.51 -9.85 42.96
N ALA A 916 -14.67 -10.59 44.06
CA ALA A 916 -15.97 -11.10 44.50
C ALA A 916 -16.92 -9.98 44.97
N ALA A 917 -16.39 -8.83 45.42
CA ALA A 917 -17.17 -7.69 45.89
C ALA A 917 -17.61 -6.70 44.79
N ARG A 918 -17.18 -6.87 43.52
CA ARG A 918 -17.39 -5.90 42.43
C ARG A 918 -18.29 -6.37 41.27
N THR A 919 -18.90 -7.55 41.34
CA THR A 919 -19.87 -8.04 40.33
C THR A 919 -21.30 -8.04 40.87
N PRO A 920 -22.21 -7.18 40.38
CA PRO A 920 -23.64 -7.32 40.63
C PRO A 920 -24.25 -8.35 39.66
N ASP A 921 -24.81 -9.44 40.19
CA ASP A 921 -25.51 -10.48 39.43
C ASP A 921 -27.04 -10.30 39.54
N ILE A 922 -27.78 -10.85 38.57
CA ILE A 922 -29.23 -10.70 38.27
C ILE A 922 -30.18 -10.91 39.48
N VAL A 923 -29.69 -11.49 40.57
CA VAL A 923 -30.43 -11.72 41.82
C VAL A 923 -30.76 -10.40 42.56
N SER A 924 -29.98 -9.33 42.36
CA SER A 924 -30.22 -8.04 43.04
C SER A 924 -31.46 -7.29 42.54
N VAL A 925 -31.88 -7.52 41.29
CA VAL A 925 -33.10 -6.89 40.72
C VAL A 925 -34.37 -7.56 41.26
N ALA A 926 -34.31 -8.88 41.50
CA ALA A 926 -35.42 -9.64 42.07
C ALA A 926 -35.68 -9.30 43.55
N VAL A 927 -34.62 -9.02 44.32
CA VAL A 927 -34.74 -8.62 45.74
C VAL A 927 -35.27 -7.20 45.87
N VAL A 928 -34.87 -6.26 45.00
CA VAL A 928 -35.44 -4.90 44.96
C VAL A 928 -36.91 -4.92 44.52
N GLY A 929 -37.26 -5.76 43.53
CA GLY A 929 -38.66 -5.96 43.11
C GLY A 929 -39.55 -6.58 44.20
N ALA A 930 -39.01 -7.52 44.98
CA ALA A 930 -39.71 -8.12 46.11
C ALA A 930 -39.91 -7.14 47.29
N ILE A 931 -38.95 -6.25 47.53
CA ILE A 931 -39.05 -5.20 48.57
C ILE A 931 -40.10 -4.16 48.17
N ILE A 932 -40.18 -3.77 46.89
CA ILE A 932 -41.19 -2.83 46.37
C ILE A 932 -42.60 -3.46 46.39
N ALA A 933 -42.72 -4.76 46.04
CA ALA A 933 -43.98 -5.49 46.09
C ALA A 933 -44.49 -5.73 47.53
N ALA A 934 -43.57 -5.91 48.49
CA ALA A 934 -43.91 -6.00 49.92
C ALA A 934 -44.33 -4.63 50.48
N TYR A 935 -43.74 -3.53 50.01
CA TYR A 935 -44.09 -2.17 50.41
C TYR A 935 -45.43 -1.69 49.82
N ALA A 936 -45.80 -2.18 48.63
CA ALA A 936 -47.06 -1.83 47.95
C ALA A 936 -48.29 -2.62 48.46
N ARG A 937 -48.11 -3.70 49.21
CA ARG A 937 -49.22 -4.51 49.75
C ARG A 937 -49.94 -3.84 50.93
N ASP A 938 -49.33 -2.83 51.54
CA ASP A 938 -49.80 -2.24 52.81
C ASP A 938 -50.60 -0.92 52.63
N ARG A 939 -50.71 -0.38 51.42
CA ARG A 939 -51.48 0.86 51.17
C ARG A 939 -52.30 0.76 49.88
N GLN A 940 -53.55 0.32 50.02
CA GLN A 940 -54.56 0.31 48.96
C GLN A 940 -54.82 1.73 48.42
N THR A 941 -54.14 2.15 47.35
CA THR A 941 -54.45 3.40 46.64
C THR A 941 -54.61 3.18 45.15
N SER A 942 -55.72 3.66 44.59
CA SER A 942 -56.21 3.43 43.22
C SER A 942 -55.35 4.04 42.10
N GLU A 943 -54.42 4.94 42.40
CA GLU A 943 -53.58 5.63 41.39
C GLU A 943 -52.41 4.77 40.85
N MET A 944 -52.02 3.69 41.53
CA MET A 944 -50.94 2.78 41.05
C MET A 944 -51.39 1.84 39.92
N THR A 945 -52.71 1.73 39.68
CA THR A 945 -53.30 0.84 38.67
C THR A 945 -53.06 1.35 37.25
N GLU A 946 -53.08 2.68 37.06
CA GLU A 946 -52.86 3.30 35.75
C GLU A 946 -51.36 3.24 35.38
N LEU A 947 -50.46 3.41 36.35
CA LEU A 947 -49.02 3.26 36.16
C LEU A 947 -48.61 1.81 35.86
N LEU A 948 -49.16 0.80 36.55
CA LEU A 948 -48.84 -0.62 36.29
C LEU A 948 -49.39 -1.13 34.96
N THR A 949 -50.56 -0.65 34.51
CA THR A 949 -51.13 -1.05 33.21
C THR A 949 -50.36 -0.42 32.04
N THR A 950 -49.93 0.83 32.20
CA THR A 950 -49.16 1.56 31.19
C THR A 950 -47.70 1.08 31.15
N THR A 951 -47.09 0.82 32.31
CA THR A 951 -45.72 0.29 32.42
C THR A 951 -45.65 -1.19 32.01
N GLY A 952 -46.68 -1.98 32.30
CA GLY A 952 -46.75 -3.40 31.89
C GLY A 952 -46.83 -3.60 30.37
N MET A 953 -47.58 -2.75 29.66
CA MET A 953 -47.62 -2.79 28.19
C MET A 953 -46.32 -2.27 27.55
N PHE A 954 -45.70 -1.24 28.13
CA PHE A 954 -44.43 -0.71 27.65
C PHE A 954 -43.26 -1.68 27.88
N VAL A 955 -43.23 -2.34 29.05
CA VAL A 955 -42.25 -3.40 29.35
C VAL A 955 -42.50 -4.63 28.48
N GLY A 956 -43.75 -5.04 28.23
CA GLY A 956 -44.05 -6.18 27.36
C GLY A 956 -43.61 -5.98 25.90
N ALA A 957 -43.86 -4.81 25.32
CA ALA A 957 -43.46 -4.49 23.94
C ALA A 957 -41.94 -4.29 23.81
N THR A 958 -41.31 -3.67 24.81
CA THR A 958 -39.86 -3.44 24.81
C THR A 958 -39.10 -4.73 25.08
N VAL A 959 -39.54 -5.55 26.03
CA VAL A 959 -38.94 -6.86 26.34
C VAL A 959 -39.13 -7.84 25.18
N GLY A 960 -40.27 -7.83 24.47
CA GLY A 960 -40.48 -8.63 23.26
C GLY A 960 -39.55 -8.26 22.10
N ALA A 961 -39.36 -6.96 21.84
CA ALA A 961 -38.47 -6.48 20.77
C ALA A 961 -36.97 -6.71 21.10
N TYR A 962 -36.57 -6.53 22.37
CA TYR A 962 -35.19 -6.77 22.81
C TYR A 962 -34.87 -8.27 22.96
N LEU A 963 -35.81 -9.12 23.40
CA LEU A 963 -35.61 -10.58 23.43
C LEU A 963 -35.63 -11.20 22.04
N GLY A 964 -36.49 -10.74 21.12
CA GLY A 964 -36.47 -11.19 19.71
C GLY A 964 -35.13 -10.85 19.04
N SER A 965 -34.62 -9.65 19.28
CA SER A 965 -33.30 -9.21 18.80
C SER A 965 -32.16 -9.99 19.46
N ALA A 966 -32.23 -10.22 20.78
CA ALA A 966 -31.24 -11.00 21.53
C ALA A 966 -31.24 -12.49 21.15
N VAL A 967 -32.38 -13.07 20.76
CA VAL A 967 -32.49 -14.46 20.30
C VAL A 967 -31.98 -14.59 18.86
N ILE A 968 -32.23 -13.62 17.97
CA ILE A 968 -31.61 -13.58 16.64
C ILE A 968 -30.08 -13.44 16.79
N PHE A 969 -29.62 -12.59 17.70
CA PHE A 969 -28.19 -12.45 18.01
C PHE A 969 -27.60 -13.73 18.63
N ALA A 970 -28.30 -14.38 19.56
CA ALA A 970 -27.88 -15.62 20.19
C ALA A 970 -27.91 -16.81 19.21
N ALA A 971 -28.84 -16.85 18.26
CA ALA A 971 -28.91 -17.84 17.18
C ALA A 971 -27.79 -17.64 16.17
N ILE A 972 -27.48 -16.39 15.79
CA ILE A 972 -26.31 -16.03 14.96
C ILE A 972 -25.01 -16.43 15.69
N ILE A 973 -24.87 -16.12 16.97
CA ILE A 973 -23.71 -16.50 17.80
C ILE A 973 -23.60 -18.03 17.95
N SER A 974 -24.68 -18.76 18.16
CA SER A 974 -24.62 -20.23 18.30
C SER A 974 -24.41 -20.96 16.97
N THR A 975 -24.78 -20.36 15.83
CA THR A 975 -24.59 -20.99 14.51
C THR A 975 -23.23 -20.62 13.88
N ILE A 976 -22.72 -19.41 14.12
CA ILE A 976 -21.43 -18.94 13.60
C ILE A 976 -20.30 -19.23 14.60
N SER A 977 -20.51 -18.99 15.90
CA SER A 977 -19.44 -19.04 16.90
C SER A 977 -19.23 -20.43 17.49
N LEU A 978 -20.25 -21.28 17.66
CA LEU A 978 -20.07 -22.57 18.33
C LEU A 978 -19.23 -23.60 17.54
N PRO A 979 -19.27 -23.64 16.19
CA PRO A 979 -18.33 -24.45 15.39
C PRO A 979 -16.94 -23.82 15.27
N MET A 980 -16.81 -22.49 15.42
CA MET A 980 -15.51 -21.80 15.46
C MET A 980 -14.81 -21.94 16.82
N MET A 981 -15.57 -22.04 17.92
CA MET A 981 -15.02 -22.08 19.29
C MET A 981 -14.69 -23.49 19.81
N ARG A 982 -15.12 -24.57 19.13
CA ARG A 982 -14.72 -25.95 19.50
C ARG A 982 -13.55 -26.45 18.65
N GLY A 983 -12.36 -25.93 18.94
CA GLY A 983 -11.09 -26.50 18.50
C GLY A 983 -10.80 -27.86 19.14
N LYS A 984 -11.50 -28.92 18.73
CA LYS A 984 -11.11 -30.30 19.02
C LYS A 984 -10.98 -31.10 17.72
N LYS A 985 -9.79 -31.71 17.57
CA LYS A 985 -9.41 -32.65 16.52
C LYS A 985 -10.58 -33.55 16.10
N VAL A 986 -11.03 -33.42 14.86
CA VAL A 986 -11.81 -34.46 14.20
C VAL A 986 -10.90 -35.06 13.14
N SER A 987 -10.43 -36.27 13.42
CA SER A 987 -9.73 -37.12 12.46
C SER A 987 -10.55 -37.24 11.18
N LYS A 988 -9.87 -37.25 10.04
CA LYS A 988 -10.42 -37.72 8.76
C LYS A 988 -11.21 -39.01 9.02
N VAL A 989 -12.35 -39.16 8.33
CA VAL A 989 -13.34 -40.25 8.43
C VAL A 989 -14.40 -40.02 9.53
N LYS A 990 -15.58 -39.51 9.10
CA LYS A 990 -16.93 -39.48 9.75
C LYS A 990 -17.75 -38.19 9.55
N LEU A 991 -17.50 -37.40 8.49
CA LEU A 991 -18.35 -36.24 8.16
C LEU A 991 -19.41 -36.52 7.07
N GLU A 992 -19.38 -37.70 6.45
CA GLU A 992 -20.41 -38.11 5.46
C GLU A 992 -21.60 -38.86 6.08
N GLU A 993 -21.49 -39.35 7.32
CA GLU A 993 -22.56 -40.13 7.98
C GLU A 993 -23.47 -39.31 8.93
N ALA A 994 -23.24 -38.00 9.07
CA ALA A 994 -24.08 -37.15 9.93
C ALA A 994 -25.35 -36.61 9.23
N SER A 995 -25.73 -37.14 8.07
CA SER A 995 -26.88 -36.68 7.28
C SER A 995 -28.19 -37.43 7.54
N THR A 996 -28.25 -38.44 8.43
CA THR A 996 -29.45 -39.32 8.50
C THR A 996 -30.05 -39.59 9.88
N ALA A 997 -29.66 -38.92 10.98
CA ALA A 997 -30.21 -39.24 12.31
C ALA A 997 -31.10 -38.17 12.98
N THR A 998 -31.07 -36.89 12.61
CA THR A 998 -31.97 -35.87 13.23
C THR A 998 -32.09 -34.59 12.38
N GLY A 999 -32.97 -34.63 11.38
CA GLY A 999 -33.64 -33.48 10.74
C GLY A 999 -32.81 -32.38 10.04
N THR A 1000 -33.40 -31.77 9.00
CA THR A 1000 -32.84 -30.61 8.29
C THR A 1000 -32.69 -29.39 9.23
N LEU A 1001 -31.81 -28.44 8.91
CA LEU A 1001 -31.59 -27.21 9.71
C LEU A 1001 -32.91 -26.47 10.00
N ARG A 1002 -33.86 -26.51 9.04
CA ARG A 1002 -35.22 -26.00 9.17
C ARG A 1002 -35.98 -26.65 10.33
N GLU A 1003 -35.89 -27.97 10.47
CA GLU A 1003 -36.57 -28.74 11.53
C GLU A 1003 -35.94 -28.51 12.90
N ARG A 1004 -34.61 -28.32 12.98
CA ARG A 1004 -33.91 -27.96 14.22
C ARG A 1004 -34.25 -26.55 14.70
N CYS A 1005 -34.34 -25.59 13.78
CA CYS A 1005 -34.79 -24.23 14.12
C CYS A 1005 -36.26 -24.21 14.58
N LEU A 1006 -37.13 -24.99 13.94
CA LEU A 1006 -38.53 -25.15 14.36
C LEU A 1006 -38.65 -25.77 15.75
N ALA A 1007 -37.92 -26.86 16.03
CA ALA A 1007 -37.92 -27.52 17.34
C ALA A 1007 -37.38 -26.64 18.48
N LEU A 1008 -36.39 -25.79 18.20
CA LEU A 1008 -35.84 -24.83 19.17
C LEU A 1008 -36.79 -23.63 19.42
N SER A 1009 -37.63 -23.27 18.43
CA SER A 1009 -38.61 -22.18 18.55
C SER A 1009 -39.92 -22.59 19.25
N GLU A 1010 -40.20 -23.89 19.34
CA GLU A 1010 -41.47 -24.45 19.84
C GLU A 1010 -41.75 -24.14 21.33
N PRO A 1011 -40.78 -24.24 22.27
CA PRO A 1011 -41.01 -23.89 23.68
C PRO A 1011 -41.32 -22.39 23.86
N PHE A 1012 -40.74 -21.54 23.00
CA PHE A 1012 -40.90 -20.09 23.05
C PHE A 1012 -42.26 -19.65 22.47
N ALA A 1013 -42.68 -20.24 21.34
CA ALA A 1013 -44.02 -20.04 20.79
C ALA A 1013 -45.11 -20.46 21.80
N ASN A 1014 -44.90 -21.58 22.51
CA ASN A 1014 -45.81 -22.04 23.56
C ASN A 1014 -45.87 -21.09 24.76
N ALA A 1015 -44.74 -20.51 25.18
CA ALA A 1015 -44.68 -19.53 26.28
C ALA A 1015 -45.38 -18.20 25.93
N MET A 1016 -45.20 -17.71 24.70
CA MET A 1016 -45.86 -16.48 24.22
C MET A 1016 -47.38 -16.66 24.10
N ILE A 1017 -47.84 -17.82 23.62
CA ILE A 1017 -49.27 -18.15 23.54
C ILE A 1017 -49.87 -18.30 24.95
N ALA A 1018 -49.15 -18.91 25.89
CA ALA A 1018 -49.59 -19.03 27.29
C ALA A 1018 -49.70 -17.67 27.99
N ALA A 1019 -48.75 -16.76 27.76
CA ALA A 1019 -48.79 -15.41 28.30
C ALA A 1019 -49.96 -14.59 27.72
N ALA A 1020 -50.21 -14.69 26.41
CA ALA A 1020 -51.34 -14.03 25.76
C ALA A 1020 -52.70 -14.54 26.26
N LEU A 1021 -52.84 -15.87 26.46
CA LEU A 1021 -54.04 -16.49 27.03
C LEU A 1021 -54.24 -16.11 28.51
N GLY A 1022 -53.16 -15.99 29.29
CA GLY A 1022 -53.20 -15.52 30.68
C GLY A 1022 -53.70 -14.08 30.80
N VAL A 1023 -53.24 -13.18 29.93
CA VAL A 1023 -53.70 -11.79 29.88
C VAL A 1023 -55.17 -11.69 29.47
N LEU A 1024 -55.63 -12.50 28.49
CA LEU A 1024 -57.04 -12.57 28.10
C LEU A 1024 -57.93 -13.16 29.21
N ALA A 1025 -57.45 -14.16 29.95
CA ALA A 1025 -58.18 -14.78 31.06
C ALA A 1025 -58.35 -13.81 32.24
N VAL A 1026 -57.31 -13.04 32.58
CA VAL A 1026 -57.35 -12.01 33.63
C VAL A 1026 -58.30 -10.87 33.22
N LYS A 1027 -58.27 -10.44 31.95
CA LYS A 1027 -59.17 -9.41 31.42
C LYS A 1027 -60.64 -9.88 31.40
N PHE A 1028 -60.89 -11.13 31.03
CA PHE A 1028 -62.22 -11.74 31.03
C PHE A 1028 -62.80 -11.89 32.45
N ALA A 1029 -62.00 -12.41 33.40
CA ALA A 1029 -62.38 -12.59 34.81
C ALA A 1029 -62.72 -11.26 35.51
N TRP A 1030 -62.11 -10.15 35.07
CA TRP A 1030 -62.38 -8.81 35.61
C TRP A 1030 -63.65 -8.16 35.04
N THR A 1031 -64.02 -8.48 33.79
CA THR A 1031 -65.19 -7.87 33.10
C THR A 1031 -66.53 -8.55 33.38
N THR A 1032 -66.56 -9.81 33.83
CA THR A 1032 -67.79 -10.52 34.22
C THR A 1032 -67.88 -10.59 35.74
N GLN A 1033 -68.67 -9.72 36.37
CA GLN A 1033 -68.81 -9.66 37.84
C GLN A 1033 -69.53 -10.86 38.49
N ASP A 1034 -69.76 -11.96 37.78
CA ASP A 1034 -70.43 -13.13 38.36
C ASP A 1034 -69.99 -14.44 37.67
N PHE A 1035 -68.76 -14.89 37.96
CA PHE A 1035 -68.30 -16.25 37.66
C PHE A 1035 -67.14 -16.61 38.58
N THR A 1036 -67.30 -17.58 39.47
CA THR A 1036 -66.25 -18.03 40.40
C THR A 1036 -65.10 -18.66 39.60
N ALA A 1037 -63.94 -18.00 39.60
CA ALA A 1037 -62.70 -18.41 38.91
C ALA A 1037 -62.16 -19.81 39.27
N ALA A 1038 -62.73 -20.49 40.27
CA ALA A 1038 -62.30 -21.82 40.70
C ALA A 1038 -62.63 -22.95 39.70
N LYS A 1039 -63.72 -22.88 38.93
CA LYS A 1039 -64.13 -23.99 38.04
C LYS A 1039 -63.37 -24.07 36.70
N THR A 1040 -62.77 -22.98 36.24
CA THR A 1040 -61.96 -22.98 35.01
C THR A 1040 -60.57 -23.57 35.27
N LEU A 1041 -60.03 -23.37 36.49
CA LEU A 1041 -58.72 -23.89 36.88
C LEU A 1041 -58.74 -25.42 37.04
N ASP A 1042 -59.83 -25.99 37.55
CA ASP A 1042 -60.00 -27.44 37.74
C ASP A 1042 -60.12 -28.25 36.44
N ILE A 1043 -60.41 -27.59 35.31
CA ILE A 1043 -60.49 -28.24 33.99
C ILE A 1043 -59.14 -28.15 33.25
N VAL A 1044 -58.32 -27.13 33.53
CA VAL A 1044 -57.04 -26.87 32.83
C VAL A 1044 -55.88 -27.66 33.44
N LEU A 1045 -55.87 -27.85 34.76
CA LEU A 1045 -54.75 -28.51 35.46
C LEU A 1045 -54.56 -30.00 35.15
N PRO A 1046 -55.60 -30.84 34.90
CA PRO A 1046 -55.38 -32.25 34.61
C PRO A 1046 -54.72 -32.52 33.24
N ALA A 1047 -54.86 -31.61 32.26
CA ALA A 1047 -54.29 -31.78 30.92
C ALA A 1047 -52.75 -31.64 30.87
N TYR A 1048 -52.14 -31.08 31.91
CA TYR A 1048 -50.68 -30.95 32.01
C TYR A 1048 -49.99 -32.18 32.62
N SER A 1049 -50.75 -33.11 33.22
CA SER A 1049 -50.20 -34.20 34.03
C SER A 1049 -50.15 -35.58 33.36
N VAL A 1050 -50.66 -35.75 32.14
CA VAL A 1050 -50.62 -37.04 31.41
C VAL A 1050 -49.94 -36.85 30.06
N GLY A 1051 -48.63 -37.14 30.02
CA GLY A 1051 -47.70 -36.78 28.94
C GLY A 1051 -47.81 -37.53 27.60
N LYS A 1052 -49.01 -37.71 27.01
CA LYS A 1052 -49.16 -38.23 25.63
C LYS A 1052 -50.35 -37.64 24.86
N THR A 1053 -50.29 -36.34 24.59
CA THR A 1053 -51.03 -35.70 23.47
C THR A 1053 -50.37 -34.36 23.15
N SER A 1054 -50.06 -34.07 21.88
CA SER A 1054 -49.39 -32.80 21.52
C SER A 1054 -50.24 -31.60 21.94
N ALA A 1055 -49.63 -30.59 22.56
CA ALA A 1055 -50.30 -29.34 22.98
C ALA A 1055 -51.13 -28.71 21.84
N LYS A 1056 -50.73 -28.95 20.59
CA LYS A 1056 -51.41 -28.54 19.35
C LYS A 1056 -52.83 -29.11 19.21
N ALA A 1057 -53.09 -30.34 19.63
CA ALA A 1057 -54.41 -30.99 19.50
C ALA A 1057 -55.41 -30.54 20.59
N LEU A 1058 -54.90 -30.19 21.78
CA LEU A 1058 -55.68 -29.62 22.88
C LEU A 1058 -56.05 -28.15 22.64
N LEU A 1059 -55.12 -27.35 22.09
CA LEU A 1059 -55.37 -25.96 21.70
C LEU A 1059 -56.40 -25.82 20.58
N HIS A 1060 -56.36 -26.69 19.56
CA HIS A 1060 -57.28 -26.60 18.41
C HIS A 1060 -58.72 -27.00 18.76
N THR A 1061 -58.90 -27.94 19.69
CA THR A 1061 -60.23 -28.49 20.02
C THR A 1061 -60.92 -27.74 21.17
N TYR A 1062 -60.16 -27.28 22.18
CA TYR A 1062 -60.73 -26.65 23.37
C TYR A 1062 -60.59 -25.12 23.40
N GLY A 1063 -59.52 -24.56 22.83
CA GLY A 1063 -59.32 -23.12 22.72
C GLY A 1063 -60.40 -22.48 21.85
N ALA A 1064 -60.53 -22.94 20.59
CA ALA A 1064 -61.55 -22.43 19.68
C ALA A 1064 -62.98 -22.58 20.22
N CYS A 1065 -63.34 -23.71 20.84
CA CYS A 1065 -64.68 -23.94 21.39
C CYS A 1065 -65.03 -23.07 22.62
N THR A 1066 -64.04 -22.74 23.47
CA THR A 1066 -64.27 -21.89 24.67
C THR A 1066 -64.28 -20.41 24.33
N THR A 1067 -63.40 -19.95 23.44
CA THR A 1067 -63.37 -18.55 22.99
C THR A 1067 -64.57 -18.21 22.10
N SER A 1068 -65.00 -19.12 21.20
CA SER A 1068 -66.20 -18.90 20.37
C SER A 1068 -67.49 -18.89 21.20
N ARG A 1069 -67.61 -19.69 22.27
CA ARG A 1069 -68.78 -19.64 23.18
C ARG A 1069 -68.79 -18.39 24.06
N ALA A 1070 -67.63 -17.91 24.51
CA ALA A 1070 -67.49 -16.66 25.25
C ALA A 1070 -67.80 -15.43 24.37
N MET A 1071 -67.35 -15.41 23.11
CA MET A 1071 -67.66 -14.36 22.15
C MET A 1071 -69.14 -14.34 21.75
N LEU A 1072 -69.79 -15.50 21.59
CA LEU A 1072 -71.25 -15.58 21.31
C LEU A 1072 -72.11 -15.15 22.50
N ALA A 1073 -71.63 -15.32 23.74
CA ALA A 1073 -72.32 -14.84 24.95
C ALA A 1073 -72.18 -13.31 25.15
N SER A 1074 -71.03 -12.74 24.79
CA SER A 1074 -70.76 -11.29 24.86
C SER A 1074 -71.37 -10.50 23.68
N ALA A 1075 -71.36 -11.06 22.46
CA ALA A 1075 -71.93 -10.44 21.26
C ALA A 1075 -73.46 -10.25 21.30
N ARG A 1076 -74.16 -10.87 22.27
CA ARG A 1076 -75.60 -10.64 22.49
C ARG A 1076 -75.92 -9.47 23.43
N ARG A 1077 -74.93 -8.85 24.09
CA ARG A 1077 -75.17 -7.76 25.07
C ARG A 1077 -74.57 -6.41 24.69
N ASP A 1078 -73.51 -6.36 23.88
CA ASP A 1078 -72.92 -5.09 23.40
C ASP A 1078 -72.11 -5.30 22.10
N GLN A 1079 -72.53 -4.65 21.00
CA GLN A 1079 -71.88 -4.79 19.68
C GLN A 1079 -70.52 -4.07 19.60
N ALA A 1080 -70.28 -3.04 20.40
CA ALA A 1080 -69.03 -2.26 20.34
C ALA A 1080 -67.85 -3.02 20.96
N ALA A 1081 -68.09 -3.72 22.07
CA ALA A 1081 -67.08 -4.55 22.73
C ALA A 1081 -66.62 -5.73 21.84
N ALA A 1082 -67.54 -6.34 21.09
CA ALA A 1082 -67.25 -7.46 20.19
C ALA A 1082 -66.29 -7.06 19.04
N LEU A 1083 -66.44 -5.84 18.49
CA LEU A 1083 -65.53 -5.26 17.50
C LEU A 1083 -64.12 -5.00 18.08
N GLY A 1084 -64.04 -4.51 19.33
CA GLY A 1084 -62.77 -4.31 20.03
C GLY A 1084 -62.00 -5.62 20.31
N TYR A 1085 -62.71 -6.71 20.63
CA TYR A 1085 -62.10 -8.03 20.81
C TYR A 1085 -61.68 -8.67 19.48
N ALA A 1086 -62.47 -8.53 18.41
CA ALA A 1086 -62.09 -8.98 17.07
C ALA A 1086 -60.86 -8.23 16.53
N TRP A 1087 -60.76 -6.92 16.80
CA TRP A 1087 -59.60 -6.11 16.45
C TRP A 1087 -58.34 -6.51 17.23
N SER A 1088 -58.48 -6.76 18.54
CA SER A 1088 -57.37 -7.23 19.38
C SER A 1088 -56.83 -8.60 18.94
N LEU A 1089 -57.73 -9.51 18.52
CA LEU A 1089 -57.36 -10.79 17.91
C LEU A 1089 -56.71 -10.62 16.54
N GLY A 1090 -57.19 -9.69 15.72
CA GLY A 1090 -56.60 -9.36 14.42
C GLY A 1090 -55.18 -8.78 14.55
N ALA A 1091 -54.96 -7.86 15.50
CA ALA A 1091 -53.66 -7.29 15.79
C ALA A 1091 -52.67 -8.36 16.33
N LEU A 1092 -53.15 -9.27 17.18
CA LEU A 1092 -52.34 -10.39 17.68
C LEU A 1092 -51.98 -11.38 16.55
N ALA A 1093 -52.92 -11.67 15.64
CA ALA A 1093 -52.66 -12.52 14.48
C ALA A 1093 -51.68 -11.87 13.49
N LEU A 1094 -51.74 -10.54 13.34
CA LEU A 1094 -50.80 -9.76 12.52
C LEU A 1094 -49.39 -9.73 13.14
N ALA A 1095 -49.29 -9.61 14.46
CA ALA A 1095 -48.02 -9.69 15.20
C ALA A 1095 -47.39 -11.09 15.12
N LEU A 1096 -48.20 -12.16 15.24
CA LEU A 1096 -47.76 -13.54 15.03
C LEU A 1096 -47.28 -13.79 13.59
N HIS A 1097 -47.94 -13.19 12.58
CA HIS A 1097 -47.47 -13.24 11.19
C HIS A 1097 -46.18 -12.44 10.98
N PHE A 1098 -46.02 -11.30 11.66
CA PHE A 1098 -44.80 -10.49 11.65
C PHE A 1098 -43.61 -11.27 12.21
N ASP A 1099 -43.77 -11.97 13.34
CA ASP A 1099 -42.69 -12.77 13.93
C ASP A 1099 -42.32 -13.99 13.07
N ILE A 1100 -43.30 -14.66 12.47
CA ILE A 1100 -43.06 -15.78 11.53
C ILE A 1100 -42.33 -15.28 10.26
N PHE A 1101 -42.70 -14.10 9.75
CA PHE A 1101 -42.05 -13.46 8.62
C PHE A 1101 -40.60 -13.04 8.95
N VAL A 1102 -40.37 -12.45 10.11
CA VAL A 1102 -39.02 -12.10 10.62
C VAL A 1102 -38.15 -13.36 10.77
N VAL A 1103 -38.71 -14.45 11.29
CA VAL A 1103 -38.00 -15.75 11.40
C VAL A 1103 -37.69 -16.34 10.03
N ALA A 1104 -38.58 -16.23 9.04
CA ALA A 1104 -38.33 -16.68 7.67
C ALA A 1104 -37.24 -15.84 6.97
N CYS A 1105 -37.24 -14.52 7.19
CA CYS A 1105 -36.21 -13.61 6.71
C CYS A 1105 -34.85 -13.89 7.37
N ALA A 1106 -34.82 -14.11 8.69
CA ALA A 1106 -33.60 -14.51 9.41
C ALA A 1106 -33.04 -15.84 8.90
N CYS A 1107 -33.91 -16.83 8.64
CA CYS A 1107 -33.50 -18.11 8.03
C CYS A 1107 -32.88 -17.93 6.63
N THR A 1108 -33.41 -16.99 5.84
CA THR A 1108 -32.90 -16.72 4.48
C THR A 1108 -31.55 -16.00 4.51
N VAL A 1109 -31.40 -15.00 5.39
CA VAL A 1109 -30.11 -14.32 5.63
C VAL A 1109 -29.07 -15.31 6.16
N MET A 1110 -29.45 -16.22 7.07
CA MET A 1110 -28.56 -17.27 7.57
C MET A 1110 -28.08 -18.23 6.49
N ARG A 1111 -28.93 -18.57 5.50
CA ARG A 1111 -28.57 -19.41 4.36
C ARG A 1111 -27.54 -18.75 3.44
N GLU A 1112 -27.72 -17.46 3.13
CA GLU A 1112 -26.79 -16.70 2.29
C GLU A 1112 -25.46 -16.43 3.02
N CYS A 1113 -25.50 -16.09 4.31
CA CYS A 1113 -24.30 -15.95 5.15
C CYS A 1113 -23.52 -17.28 5.28
N HIS A 1114 -24.21 -18.42 5.39
CA HIS A 1114 -23.56 -19.74 5.42
C HIS A 1114 -22.86 -20.07 4.10
N THR A 1115 -23.47 -19.71 2.97
CA THR A 1115 -22.89 -19.91 1.64
C THR A 1115 -21.65 -19.03 1.46
N ALA A 1116 -21.75 -17.74 1.83
CA ALA A 1116 -20.62 -16.81 1.85
C ALA A 1116 -19.48 -17.30 2.76
N ALA A 1117 -19.78 -17.82 3.96
CA ALA A 1117 -18.77 -18.34 4.89
C ALA A 1117 -18.07 -19.61 4.38
N LYS A 1118 -18.77 -20.46 3.62
CA LYS A 1118 -18.19 -21.69 3.04
C LYS A 1118 -17.22 -21.37 1.90
N GLU A 1119 -17.56 -20.39 1.06
CA GLU A 1119 -16.67 -19.90 0.00
C GLU A 1119 -15.52 -19.05 0.55
N PHE A 1120 -15.75 -18.27 1.61
CA PHE A 1120 -14.70 -17.53 2.31
C PHE A 1120 -13.66 -18.47 2.95
N ARG A 1121 -14.07 -19.63 3.48
CA ARG A 1121 -13.15 -20.69 3.95
C ARG A 1121 -12.40 -21.40 2.83
N ALA A 1122 -12.96 -21.43 1.62
CA ALA A 1122 -12.22 -21.89 0.45
C ALA A 1122 -11.16 -20.85 0.07
N PHE A 1123 -11.53 -19.56 0.01
CA PHE A 1123 -10.63 -18.44 -0.24
C PHE A 1123 -9.46 -18.35 0.75
N THR A 1124 -9.69 -18.49 2.06
CA THR A 1124 -8.61 -18.47 3.07
C THR A 1124 -7.69 -19.69 3.00
N ARG A 1125 -8.11 -20.78 2.34
CA ARG A 1125 -7.25 -21.95 2.08
C ARG A 1125 -6.41 -21.80 0.80
N THR A 1126 -6.82 -20.96 -0.14
CA THR A 1126 -6.12 -20.73 -1.42
C THR A 1126 -5.39 -19.38 -1.50
N ALA A 1127 -5.54 -18.50 -0.50
CA ALA A 1127 -4.83 -17.23 -0.43
C ALA A 1127 -3.36 -17.40 -0.02
N SER A 1128 -2.59 -18.06 -0.89
CA SER A 1128 -1.13 -18.04 -0.96
C SER A 1128 -0.67 -17.82 -2.42
N GLY A 1129 -1.32 -16.89 -3.11
CA GLY A 1129 -0.93 -16.35 -4.44
C GLY A 1129 -2.03 -16.42 -5.51
N PHE A 1130 -2.20 -15.33 -6.28
CA PHE A 1130 -3.06 -15.12 -7.49
C PHE A 1130 -4.51 -14.53 -7.31
N PRO A 1131 -5.07 -13.84 -8.36
CA PRO A 1131 -5.88 -12.63 -8.23
C PRO A 1131 -7.35 -12.87 -8.63
N HIS A 1132 -8.25 -12.94 -7.65
CA HIS A 1132 -9.70 -13.06 -7.92
C HIS A 1132 -10.56 -12.08 -7.12
N TYR A 1133 -10.02 -10.90 -6.79
CA TYR A 1133 -10.70 -9.89 -5.97
C TYR A 1133 -11.99 -9.35 -6.63
N GLU A 1134 -12.02 -9.21 -7.96
CA GLU A 1134 -13.15 -8.58 -8.68
C GLU A 1134 -14.45 -9.39 -8.62
N THR A 1135 -14.37 -10.73 -8.56
CA THR A 1135 -15.55 -11.60 -8.52
C THR A 1135 -16.25 -11.58 -7.15
N ALA A 1136 -15.49 -11.28 -6.09
CA ALA A 1136 -16.01 -11.19 -4.72
C ALA A 1136 -16.68 -9.84 -4.45
N ALA A 1137 -16.07 -8.73 -4.89
CA ALA A 1137 -16.64 -7.39 -4.75
C ALA A 1137 -18.02 -7.26 -5.43
N TYR A 1138 -18.17 -7.87 -6.62
CA TYR A 1138 -19.44 -7.92 -7.35
C TYR A 1138 -20.54 -8.75 -6.66
N LYS A 1139 -20.16 -9.81 -5.92
CA LYS A 1139 -21.12 -10.65 -5.18
C LYS A 1139 -21.50 -10.02 -3.84
N VAL A 1140 -20.56 -9.33 -3.20
CA VAL A 1140 -20.80 -8.55 -1.97
C VAL A 1140 -21.71 -7.35 -2.25
N SER A 1141 -21.56 -6.67 -3.40
CA SER A 1141 -22.44 -5.56 -3.78
C SER A 1141 -23.92 -5.98 -3.96
N ARG A 1142 -24.19 -7.22 -4.41
CA ARG A 1142 -25.56 -7.78 -4.46
C ARG A 1142 -26.18 -7.95 -3.07
N VAL A 1143 -25.39 -8.36 -2.08
CA VAL A 1143 -25.85 -8.51 -0.69
C VAL A 1143 -26.18 -7.13 -0.10
N PHE A 1144 -25.34 -6.13 -0.35
CA PHE A 1144 -25.60 -4.76 0.08
C PHE A 1144 -26.78 -4.11 -0.65
N ALA A 1145 -26.97 -4.36 -1.95
CA ALA A 1145 -28.12 -3.88 -2.70
C ALA A 1145 -29.45 -4.48 -2.16
N ALA A 1146 -29.46 -5.76 -1.80
CA ALA A 1146 -30.62 -6.40 -1.17
C ALA A 1146 -30.91 -5.84 0.23
N LEU A 1147 -29.87 -5.60 1.03
CA LEU A 1147 -29.99 -4.98 2.36
C LEU A 1147 -30.47 -3.51 2.28
N ALA A 1148 -29.99 -2.74 1.30
CA ALA A 1148 -30.39 -1.36 1.07
C ALA A 1148 -31.85 -1.26 0.60
N ALA A 1149 -32.30 -2.13 -0.30
CA ALA A 1149 -33.71 -2.23 -0.70
C ALA A 1149 -34.61 -2.53 0.52
N TYR A 1150 -34.13 -3.31 1.48
CA TYR A 1150 -34.88 -3.67 2.69
C TYR A 1150 -34.97 -2.51 3.70
N ALA A 1151 -33.86 -1.81 3.93
CA ALA A 1151 -33.76 -0.73 4.92
C ALA A 1151 -34.51 0.54 4.50
N PHE A 1152 -34.49 0.90 3.22
CA PHE A 1152 -35.00 2.18 2.74
C PHE A 1152 -36.41 2.11 2.14
N VAL A 1153 -36.95 0.93 1.84
CA VAL A 1153 -38.27 0.78 1.19
C VAL A 1153 -39.30 0.11 2.09
N LEU A 1154 -38.95 -0.97 2.79
CA LEU A 1154 -39.92 -1.77 3.54
C LEU A 1154 -40.18 -1.25 4.97
N ILE A 1155 -39.12 -0.82 5.66
CA ILE A 1155 -39.20 -0.32 7.05
C ILE A 1155 -40.05 0.95 7.16
N PRO A 1156 -39.90 1.97 6.28
CA PRO A 1156 -40.76 3.16 6.33
C PRO A 1156 -42.23 2.87 6.00
N ALA A 1157 -42.50 1.93 5.08
CA ALA A 1157 -43.87 1.53 4.72
C ALA A 1157 -44.59 0.81 5.88
N LEU A 1158 -43.88 -0.02 6.64
CA LEU A 1158 -44.41 -0.71 7.82
C LEU A 1158 -44.62 0.25 9.00
N TYR A 1159 -43.72 1.21 9.20
CA TYR A 1159 -43.90 2.27 10.21
C TYR A 1159 -45.10 3.17 9.91
N ALA A 1160 -45.30 3.52 8.63
CA ALA A 1160 -46.47 4.28 8.19
C ALA A 1160 -47.79 3.52 8.45
N THR A 1161 -47.80 2.20 8.25
CA THR A 1161 -48.96 1.32 8.51
C THR A 1161 -49.25 1.18 10.01
N PHE A 1162 -48.20 1.09 10.84
CA PHE A 1162 -48.34 1.01 12.30
C PHE A 1162 -48.82 2.33 12.91
N ALA A 1163 -48.35 3.47 12.39
CA ALA A 1163 -48.81 4.81 12.80
C ALA A 1163 -50.29 5.05 12.43
N THR A 1164 -50.74 4.58 11.26
CA THR A 1164 -52.17 4.66 10.87
C THR A 1164 -53.06 3.76 11.73
N ALA A 1165 -52.59 2.57 12.09
CA ALA A 1165 -53.31 1.67 13.00
C ALA A 1165 -53.40 2.21 14.43
N HIS A 1166 -52.35 2.88 14.93
CA HIS A 1166 -52.35 3.49 16.26
C HIS A 1166 -53.30 4.69 16.35
N ALA A 1167 -53.30 5.58 15.34
CA ALA A 1167 -54.22 6.72 15.29
C ALA A 1167 -55.70 6.29 15.18
N ALA A 1168 -55.99 5.16 14.53
CA ALA A 1168 -57.35 4.61 14.42
C ALA A 1168 -57.85 4.02 15.75
N TYR A 1169 -56.94 3.52 16.59
CA TYR A 1169 -57.26 2.95 17.90
C TYR A 1169 -57.49 4.00 18.98
N THR A 1170 -56.81 5.16 18.90
CA THR A 1170 -56.98 6.27 19.86
C THR A 1170 -58.19 7.15 19.57
N GLY A 1171 -58.93 6.89 18.49
CA GLY A 1171 -60.18 7.58 18.15
C GLY A 1171 -60.00 8.97 17.53
N ASP A 1172 -58.77 9.39 17.23
CA ASP A 1172 -58.45 10.71 16.71
C ASP A 1172 -58.26 10.64 15.18
N PHE A 1173 -59.36 10.49 14.45
CA PHE A 1173 -59.35 10.39 12.98
C PHE A 1173 -60.21 11.49 12.34
N THR A 1174 -59.57 12.52 11.80
CA THR A 1174 -60.17 13.45 10.80
C THR A 1174 -59.47 13.29 9.45
N LEU A 1175 -59.57 12.09 8.88
CA LEU A 1175 -59.14 11.80 7.50
C LEU A 1175 -60.31 11.99 6.50
N ALA A 1176 -60.93 13.16 6.58
CA ALA A 1176 -61.97 13.61 5.64
C ALA A 1176 -61.49 14.80 4.78
N SER A 1177 -60.19 14.96 4.56
CA SER A 1177 -59.66 15.92 3.59
C SER A 1177 -59.08 15.21 2.36
N PRO A 1178 -59.32 15.72 1.14
CA PRO A 1178 -58.76 15.18 -0.12
C PRO A 1178 -57.22 15.07 -0.14
N GLN A 1179 -56.52 15.75 0.77
CA GLN A 1179 -55.06 15.79 0.83
C GLN A 1179 -54.46 14.50 1.43
N GLY A 1180 -55.15 13.85 2.38
CA GLY A 1180 -54.67 12.60 2.99
C GLY A 1180 -54.70 11.39 2.05
N ALA A 1181 -55.74 11.30 1.20
CA ALA A 1181 -55.82 10.28 0.15
C ALA A 1181 -54.77 10.50 -0.94
N LEU A 1182 -54.39 11.76 -1.22
CA LEU A 1182 -53.37 12.11 -2.21
C LEU A 1182 -51.96 11.65 -1.77
N ILE A 1183 -51.64 11.76 -0.47
CA ILE A 1183 -50.33 11.35 0.07
C ILE A 1183 -50.17 9.82 0.02
N VAL A 1184 -51.22 9.06 0.35
CA VAL A 1184 -51.21 7.59 0.28
C VAL A 1184 -51.13 7.11 -1.19
N GLY A 1185 -51.81 7.80 -2.11
CA GLY A 1185 -51.72 7.53 -3.55
C GLY A 1185 -50.35 7.86 -4.17
N TYR A 1186 -49.71 8.94 -3.74
CA TYR A 1186 -48.37 9.30 -4.22
C TYR A 1186 -47.29 8.34 -3.72
N ALA A 1187 -47.36 7.91 -2.46
CA ALA A 1187 -46.41 6.95 -1.89
C ALA A 1187 -46.49 5.59 -2.58
N THR A 1188 -47.71 5.08 -2.83
CA THR A 1188 -47.93 3.79 -3.52
C THR A 1188 -47.51 3.82 -5.00
N SER A 1189 -47.71 4.94 -5.70
CA SER A 1189 -47.26 5.15 -7.10
C SER A 1189 -45.73 5.24 -7.22
N ALA A 1190 -45.06 5.94 -6.30
CA ALA A 1190 -43.60 6.04 -6.27
C ALA A 1190 -42.92 4.68 -5.94
N LEU A 1191 -43.54 3.88 -5.07
CA LEU A 1191 -43.13 2.50 -4.75
C LEU A 1191 -43.21 1.57 -5.96
N ALA A 1192 -44.30 1.64 -6.73
CA ALA A 1192 -44.48 0.80 -7.92
C ALA A 1192 -43.49 1.14 -9.05
N LYS A 1193 -43.20 2.43 -9.27
CA LYS A 1193 -42.21 2.88 -10.26
C LYS A 1193 -40.77 2.51 -9.89
N SER A 1194 -40.42 2.58 -8.61
CA SER A 1194 -39.09 2.22 -8.12
C SER A 1194 -38.84 0.70 -8.16
N ALA A 1195 -39.86 -0.11 -7.85
CA ALA A 1195 -39.80 -1.56 -7.99
C ALA A 1195 -39.67 -2.02 -9.45
N TYR A 1196 -40.36 -1.35 -10.38
CA TYR A 1196 -40.24 -1.63 -11.82
C TYR A 1196 -38.85 -1.31 -12.38
N ALA A 1197 -38.25 -0.17 -11.99
CA ALA A 1197 -36.90 0.20 -12.40
C ALA A 1197 -35.82 -0.80 -11.91
N LEU A 1198 -36.00 -1.37 -10.71
CA LEU A 1198 -35.09 -2.36 -10.14
C LEU A 1198 -35.17 -3.72 -10.86
N VAL A 1199 -36.36 -4.11 -11.34
CA VAL A 1199 -36.55 -5.33 -12.13
C VAL A 1199 -35.92 -5.19 -13.51
N VAL A 1200 -36.01 -4.01 -14.14
CA VAL A 1200 -35.36 -3.73 -15.43
C VAL A 1200 -33.82 -3.74 -15.29
N GLN A 1201 -33.26 -3.12 -14.24
CA GLN A 1201 -31.81 -3.17 -13.98
C GLN A 1201 -31.30 -4.59 -13.67
N ALA A 1202 -32.10 -5.43 -13.00
CA ALA A 1202 -31.74 -6.82 -12.76
C ALA A 1202 -31.73 -7.67 -14.04
N GLN A 1203 -32.62 -7.35 -15.00
CA GLN A 1203 -32.70 -8.00 -16.30
C GLN A 1203 -31.53 -7.58 -17.22
N ASP A 1204 -31.15 -6.30 -17.22
CA ASP A 1204 -29.99 -5.79 -17.97
C ASP A 1204 -28.66 -6.38 -17.45
N ALA A 1205 -28.51 -6.50 -16.13
CA ALA A 1205 -27.34 -7.13 -15.52
C ALA A 1205 -27.24 -8.65 -15.83
N GLN A 1206 -28.37 -9.31 -16.10
CA GLN A 1206 -28.39 -10.72 -16.50
C GLN A 1206 -27.98 -10.89 -17.97
N ALA A 1207 -28.32 -9.92 -18.85
CA ALA A 1207 -27.85 -9.88 -20.23
C ALA A 1207 -26.34 -9.57 -20.31
N GLU A 1208 -25.84 -8.64 -19.48
CA GLU A 1208 -24.42 -8.29 -19.40
C GLU A 1208 -23.56 -9.47 -18.89
N ARG A 1209 -24.10 -10.26 -17.95
CA ARG A 1209 -23.46 -11.51 -17.49
C ARG A 1209 -23.32 -12.56 -18.60
N ALA A 1210 -24.33 -12.72 -19.45
CA ALA A 1210 -24.27 -13.67 -20.57
C ALA A 1210 -23.21 -13.26 -21.62
N ILE A 1211 -22.99 -11.95 -21.82
CA ILE A 1211 -21.94 -11.41 -22.69
C ILE A 1211 -20.56 -11.61 -22.06
N ARG A 1212 -20.42 -11.36 -20.75
CA ARG A 1212 -19.14 -11.46 -20.04
C ARG A 1212 -18.67 -12.90 -19.82
N GLU A 1213 -19.60 -13.84 -19.57
CA GLU A 1213 -19.30 -15.27 -19.52
C GLU A 1213 -18.88 -15.80 -20.92
N ARG A 1214 -19.42 -15.25 -22.01
CA ARG A 1214 -18.94 -15.52 -23.38
C ARG A 1214 -17.52 -15.02 -23.62
N ILE A 1215 -17.18 -13.82 -23.14
CA ILE A 1215 -15.82 -13.24 -23.27
C ILE A 1215 -14.80 -14.03 -22.46
N LEU A 1216 -15.15 -14.44 -21.23
CA LEU A 1216 -14.28 -15.26 -20.39
C LEU A 1216 -14.07 -16.68 -20.94
N HIS A 1217 -15.06 -17.24 -21.63
CA HIS A 1217 -14.91 -18.53 -22.28
C HIS A 1217 -13.93 -18.48 -23.48
N VAL A 1218 -13.79 -17.33 -24.14
CA VAL A 1218 -12.79 -17.08 -25.19
C VAL A 1218 -11.40 -16.81 -24.61
N ALA A 1219 -11.31 -16.18 -23.43
CA ALA A 1219 -10.03 -15.85 -22.77
C ALA A 1219 -9.35 -17.02 -22.02
N THR A 1220 -9.97 -18.19 -21.97
CA THR A 1220 -9.50 -19.37 -21.21
C THR A 1220 -9.14 -20.57 -22.07
N SER A 1221 -9.18 -20.46 -23.41
CA SER A 1221 -8.53 -21.41 -24.31
C SER A 1221 -7.02 -21.13 -24.35
N ALA A 1222 -6.23 -22.13 -23.98
CA ALA A 1222 -4.81 -22.04 -23.64
C ALA A 1222 -3.82 -21.85 -24.81
N ASP A 1223 -4.15 -21.01 -25.81
CA ASP A 1223 -3.26 -20.71 -26.96
C ASP A 1223 -2.99 -19.20 -27.18
N ILE A 1224 -2.67 -18.47 -26.10
CA ILE A 1224 -1.94 -17.17 -26.13
C ILE A 1224 -0.93 -17.22 -24.98
#